data_AF-A0A3S4IA53-F1
#
_entry.id   AF-A0A3S4IA53-F1
#
_cell.length_a   1.000
_cell.length_b   1.000
_cell.length_c   1.000
_cell.angle_alpha   90.00
_cell.angle_beta   90.00
_cell.angle_gamma   90.00
#
_symmetry.space_group_name_H-M   'P 1'
#
loop_
_entity.id
_entity.type
_entity.pdbx_description
1 polymer ?
#
loop_
_entity_poly.entity_id
_entity_poly.type
_entity_poly.pdbx_seq_one_letter_code
_entity_poly.pdbx_strand_id
1 'polypeptide(L)'
;MPCCQLMARARRLKIRADITTHGTVNVLLADKGAEASNSGNILIYGSSGDTGDDRSAITRANGEDTVVHNKAGADITLFSNQTPEFINGINIYPERWYTHTLYAMLATQGGSVVNDKGATVHLQGAGAYGVSASVGTALNEGDIYLDGFIPTLDDENNIISTDYWQPTYLYLTSSAMVAGSSDIGYGDATAINTGTITVNNAGFGMMALSGGTAVNQGTITLTADEGVTGEENQLVGMAALNGGTVVNDTTGTINIDADYGQAFLSDSNSYIINNGAINLNGSPMDENDPHMGSMPTDKIWIRSLPGSGDSDSQTSEAGFFTTGALANYGNETLNGDLDVSGWLYNEAGATLTVNGDMAINNAGNMENHGTMHADTITTYHSLFNRADGSLTTDLLTLNGDITLFNEGSFTGSIAGTSYTQEVVNTGNMTVAEDGKSLINGSFAFYNQEGATLTNSGSAVEGGENTIINMTRTSSSIAQVNSGTITATNGYSAITTANASNSPMWIWNTETGVINGINPDAPLINLSRGYSFGNEGTINVQGDNAVAISGGTSSYIIDLVNSGTINVGTEQGQIDGTNGTGLIGIKGNGNATTINNTADGVINVYANDSYAFGGQSKTIINNGEVNLLCDTGCGIYAPGTTGTQDDHNGTADIVIPDAIVAPTQGDIPAPPADPNAPQMLSNYIVGTNADGSSGTLKANNLMIGDDVKVNTGFTAGTAETTVVVDNAFTGSNIQGADNITSTSVVWNAQGSTDGDGNVDITMTKNAYADVATESSVSDVAQALDAGIPTMSCTTA
;
A
#
# COMPACT_ATOMS: atom_id res chain seq x y z
N MET A 1 49.97 20.16 -6.10
CA MET A 1 49.47 20.19 -7.48
C MET A 1 48.18 19.37 -7.51
N PRO A 2 47.02 19.99 -7.75
CA PRO A 2 45.75 19.30 -7.91
C PRO A 2 45.51 18.96 -9.40
N CYS A 3 44.39 18.26 -9.67
CA CYS A 3 43.83 17.90 -10.99
C CYS A 3 44.34 16.61 -11.65
N CYS A 4 43.55 15.54 -11.52
CA CYS A 4 42.75 15.05 -12.65
C CYS A 4 41.58 14.17 -12.14
N GLN A 5 40.52 14.81 -11.66
CA GLN A 5 39.18 14.19 -11.71
C GLN A 5 38.80 14.20 -13.20
N LEU A 6 38.77 13.03 -13.81
CA LEU A 6 38.36 12.88 -15.21
C LEU A 6 36.84 13.10 -15.30
N MET A 7 36.39 14.36 -15.37
CA MET A 7 35.07 14.70 -15.90
C MET A 7 35.11 14.53 -17.42
N ALA A 8 35.09 13.28 -17.87
CA ALA A 8 34.59 12.92 -19.18
C ALA A 8 33.26 12.20 -18.95
N ARG A 9 32.20 12.62 -19.65
CA ARG A 9 30.98 11.81 -19.83
C ARG A 9 31.35 10.56 -20.65
N ALA A 10 32.11 9.64 -20.06
CA ALA A 10 32.33 8.33 -20.62
C ALA A 10 31.08 7.52 -20.31
N ARG A 11 30.22 7.29 -21.31
CA ARG A 11 29.08 6.37 -21.18
C ARG A 11 29.54 4.90 -21.02
N ARG A 12 30.84 4.61 -21.21
CA ARG A 12 31.43 3.26 -21.11
C ARG A 12 32.83 3.26 -20.47
N LEU A 13 33.03 2.47 -19.42
CA LEU A 13 34.33 2.19 -18.79
C LEU A 13 34.72 0.71 -18.98
N LYS A 14 35.98 0.41 -19.34
CA LYS A 14 36.43 -0.98 -19.56
C LYS A 14 37.79 -1.24 -18.93
N ILE A 15 37.86 -2.24 -18.05
CA ILE A 15 39.11 -2.79 -17.51
C ILE A 15 39.55 -3.98 -18.38
N ARG A 16 40.85 -4.08 -18.66
CA ARG A 16 41.46 -5.18 -19.45
C ARG A 16 42.76 -5.72 -18.80
N ALA A 17 43.05 -5.30 -17.59
CA ALA A 17 44.28 -5.64 -16.88
C ALA A 17 43.98 -6.64 -15.77
N ASP A 18 44.99 -7.42 -15.39
CA ASP A 18 44.93 -8.25 -14.20
C ASP A 18 45.19 -7.39 -12.96
N ILE A 19 44.33 -7.52 -11.95
CA ILE A 19 44.36 -6.72 -10.72
C ILE A 19 44.43 -7.70 -9.55
N THR A 20 45.42 -7.52 -8.67
CA THR A 20 45.50 -8.24 -7.39
C THR A 20 45.57 -7.23 -6.27
N THR A 21 44.69 -7.35 -5.27
CA THR A 21 44.67 -6.45 -4.11
C THR A 21 44.55 -7.21 -2.80
N HIS A 22 45.13 -6.63 -1.75
CA HIS A 22 44.97 -7.06 -0.37
C HIS A 22 44.21 -5.95 0.38
N GLY A 23 43.16 -6.32 1.11
CA GLY A 23 42.21 -5.39 1.73
C GLY A 23 40.96 -5.15 0.88
N THR A 24 39.99 -4.43 1.45
CA THR A 24 38.65 -4.25 0.87
C THR A 24 38.62 -3.06 -0.09
N VAL A 25 38.31 -3.29 -1.36
CA VAL A 25 38.38 -2.25 -2.41
C VAL A 25 37.25 -2.37 -3.43
N ASN A 26 36.70 -1.23 -3.81
CA ASN A 26 35.83 -1.12 -4.99
C ASN A 26 36.71 -0.89 -6.22
N VAL A 27 36.86 -1.90 -7.07
CA VAL A 27 37.72 -1.86 -8.28
C VAL A 27 37.01 -1.16 -9.43
N LEU A 28 35.70 -1.38 -9.59
CA LEU A 28 34.91 -0.82 -10.66
C LEU A 28 33.58 -0.28 -10.12
N LEU A 29 33.33 1.01 -10.29
CA LEU A 29 32.05 1.64 -9.95
C LEU A 29 31.46 2.31 -11.19
N ALA A 30 30.23 1.96 -11.52
CA ALA A 30 29.40 2.67 -12.48
C ALA A 30 28.26 3.38 -11.74
N ASP A 31 27.96 4.61 -12.15
CA ASP A 31 26.93 5.46 -11.56
C ASP A 31 26.12 6.17 -12.66
N LYS A 32 24.83 6.43 -12.41
CA LYS A 32 23.97 7.36 -13.17
C LYS A 32 23.85 7.04 -14.66
N GLY A 33 23.37 5.85 -14.99
CA GLY A 33 23.14 5.40 -16.37
C GLY A 33 24.42 5.04 -17.11
N ALA A 34 25.52 4.79 -16.40
CA ALA A 34 26.80 4.40 -16.97
C ALA A 34 26.89 2.89 -17.17
N GLU A 35 27.59 2.47 -18.23
CA GLU A 35 27.93 1.08 -18.47
C GLU A 35 29.42 0.85 -18.16
N ALA A 36 29.76 -0.18 -17.40
CA ALA A 36 31.14 -0.59 -17.19
C ALA A 36 31.36 -2.08 -17.39
N SER A 37 32.60 -2.48 -17.68
CA SER A 37 32.92 -3.88 -17.94
C SER A 37 34.32 -4.28 -17.47
N ASN A 38 34.42 -5.44 -16.85
CA ASN A 38 35.67 -6.19 -16.64
C ASN A 38 35.92 -7.13 -17.83
N SER A 39 37.17 -7.29 -18.23
CA SER A 39 37.62 -8.26 -19.25
C SER A 39 38.98 -8.87 -18.91
N GLY A 40 39.44 -8.75 -17.66
CA GLY A 40 40.68 -9.33 -17.15
C GLY A 40 40.43 -10.11 -15.86
N ASN A 41 41.49 -10.49 -15.16
CA ASN A 41 41.39 -11.23 -13.89
C ASN A 41 41.47 -10.26 -12.70
N ILE A 42 40.51 -10.32 -11.79
CA ILE A 42 40.50 -9.53 -10.56
C ILE A 42 40.58 -10.49 -9.38
N LEU A 43 41.64 -10.40 -8.58
CA LEU A 43 41.87 -11.23 -7.39
C LEU A 43 41.92 -10.35 -6.14
N ILE A 44 41.03 -10.60 -5.19
CA ILE A 44 40.89 -9.83 -3.95
C ILE A 44 41.08 -10.73 -2.73
N TYR A 45 41.95 -10.32 -1.81
CA TYR A 45 42.11 -10.92 -0.49
C TYR A 45 41.53 -9.99 0.60
N GLY A 46 40.31 -10.27 1.04
CA GLY A 46 39.67 -9.64 2.20
C GLY A 46 40.32 -10.14 3.49
N SER A 47 41.39 -9.47 3.92
CA SER A 47 42.23 -9.87 5.05
C SER A 47 42.32 -8.80 6.13
N SER A 48 42.55 -9.25 7.36
CA SER A 48 42.59 -8.48 8.61
C SER A 48 43.75 -7.47 8.68
N GLY A 49 43.57 -6.32 8.03
CA GLY A 49 44.45 -5.15 8.17
C GLY A 49 43.71 -3.86 8.54
N ASP A 50 42.40 -3.80 8.30
CA ASP A 50 41.59 -2.59 8.46
C ASP A 50 40.80 -2.64 9.77
N THR A 51 40.86 -1.55 10.54
CA THR A 51 40.18 -1.41 11.85
C THR A 51 38.85 -0.66 11.70
N GLY A 52 38.15 -0.89 10.59
CA GLY A 52 37.02 -0.08 10.13
C GLY A 52 35.87 -0.87 9.49
N ASP A 53 35.01 -0.13 8.79
CA ASP A 53 33.90 -0.69 8.01
C ASP A 53 34.38 -1.05 6.60
N ASP A 54 34.32 -2.34 6.30
CA ASP A 54 35.00 -2.98 5.19
C ASP A 54 34.01 -3.54 4.15
N ARG A 55 32.73 -3.15 4.26
CA ARG A 55 31.68 -3.50 3.29
C ARG A 55 32.04 -3.00 1.90
N SER A 56 32.27 -3.90 0.97
CA SER A 56 32.72 -3.52 -0.37
C SER A 56 32.16 -4.41 -1.46
N ALA A 57 32.10 -3.83 -2.66
CA ALA A 57 31.77 -4.55 -3.87
C ALA A 57 32.90 -4.37 -4.88
N ILE A 58 33.54 -5.47 -5.31
CA ILE A 58 34.65 -5.43 -6.26
C ILE A 58 34.21 -4.67 -7.51
N THR A 59 33.01 -4.99 -8.00
CA THR A 59 32.33 -4.23 -9.04
C THR A 59 30.94 -3.81 -8.58
N ARG A 60 30.53 -2.56 -8.85
CA ARG A 60 29.24 -2.04 -8.41
C ARG A 60 28.53 -1.20 -9.48
N ALA A 61 27.25 -1.49 -9.68
CA ALA A 61 26.32 -0.67 -10.45
C ALA A 61 25.40 0.10 -9.49
N ASN A 62 25.36 1.42 -9.59
CA ASN A 62 24.58 2.25 -8.68
C ASN A 62 23.70 3.27 -9.43
N GLY A 63 22.39 3.16 -9.21
CA GLY A 63 21.37 3.98 -9.88
C GLY A 63 20.74 3.29 -11.09
N GLU A 64 19.52 3.70 -11.42
CA GLU A 64 18.79 3.25 -12.62
C GLU A 64 19.63 3.37 -13.91
N ASP A 65 19.33 2.48 -14.87
CA ASP A 65 20.00 2.36 -16.17
C ASP A 65 21.53 2.11 -16.11
N THR A 66 22.06 1.83 -14.93
CA THR A 66 23.50 1.61 -14.72
C THR A 66 23.81 0.12 -14.79
N VAL A 67 24.80 -0.29 -15.58
CA VAL A 67 25.12 -1.70 -15.80
C VAL A 67 26.61 -1.98 -15.64
N VAL A 68 26.95 -3.06 -14.94
CA VAL A 68 28.32 -3.56 -14.86
C VAL A 68 28.40 -5.02 -15.30
N HIS A 69 29.30 -5.30 -16.25
CA HIS A 69 29.52 -6.64 -16.80
C HIS A 69 30.86 -7.24 -16.38
N ASN A 70 30.87 -8.51 -16.01
CA ASN A 70 32.06 -9.37 -16.07
C ASN A 70 32.02 -10.11 -17.41
N LYS A 71 32.89 -9.74 -18.36
CA LYS A 71 32.80 -10.24 -19.75
C LYS A 71 33.36 -11.65 -19.91
N ALA A 72 32.93 -12.35 -20.95
CA ALA A 72 33.46 -13.67 -21.31
C ALA A 72 35.00 -13.72 -21.27
N GLY A 73 35.54 -14.74 -20.60
CA GLY A 73 36.98 -14.95 -20.36
C GLY A 73 37.57 -14.10 -19.24
N ALA A 74 36.76 -13.28 -18.54
CA ALA A 74 37.17 -12.55 -17.36
C ALA A 74 36.88 -13.36 -16.09
N ASP A 75 37.69 -13.12 -15.06
CA ASP A 75 37.62 -13.80 -13.77
C ASP A 75 37.54 -12.78 -12.64
N ILE A 76 36.66 -13.02 -11.66
CA ILE A 76 36.65 -12.31 -10.39
C ILE A 76 36.77 -13.34 -9.27
N THR A 77 37.91 -13.36 -8.59
CA THR A 77 38.19 -14.23 -7.45
C THR A 77 38.23 -13.42 -6.16
N LEU A 78 37.44 -13.85 -5.17
CA LEU A 78 37.31 -13.23 -3.85
C LEU A 78 37.61 -14.26 -2.75
N PHE A 79 38.64 -13.98 -1.95
CA PHE A 79 38.96 -14.71 -0.74
C PHE A 79 38.63 -13.86 0.48
N SER A 80 37.88 -14.40 1.44
CA SER A 80 37.63 -13.81 2.75
C SER A 80 38.16 -14.72 3.84
N ASN A 81 39.08 -14.24 4.67
CA ASN A 81 39.48 -14.95 5.90
C ASN A 81 38.85 -14.35 7.17
N GLN A 82 37.85 -13.47 6.98
CA GLN A 82 37.13 -12.79 8.04
C GLN A 82 35.71 -13.36 8.17
N THR A 83 35.08 -13.09 9.31
CA THR A 83 33.68 -13.41 9.56
C THR A 83 32.87 -12.12 9.67
N PRO A 84 31.63 -12.08 9.13
CA PRO A 84 30.70 -10.99 9.37
C PRO A 84 30.64 -10.56 10.84
N GLU A 85 30.77 -9.26 11.08
CA GLU A 85 30.77 -8.66 12.42
C GLU A 85 29.75 -7.52 12.49
N PHE A 86 28.99 -7.46 13.58
CA PHE A 86 27.95 -6.45 13.76
C PHE A 86 28.53 -5.03 13.81
N ILE A 87 27.94 -4.11 13.06
CA ILE A 87 28.33 -2.69 12.98
C ILE A 87 27.07 -1.81 12.78
N ASN A 88 27.24 -0.57 12.30
CA ASN A 88 26.15 0.34 11.95
C ASN A 88 25.51 0.00 10.59
N GLY A 89 24.22 0.36 10.43
CA GLY A 89 23.45 0.09 9.23
C GLY A 89 23.86 0.91 8.00
N ILE A 90 24.05 0.28 6.84
CA ILE A 90 24.14 0.95 5.53
C ILE A 90 23.13 0.34 4.55
N ASN A 91 22.18 1.17 4.13
CA ASN A 91 20.97 0.75 3.41
C ASN A 91 21.20 0.24 1.98
N ILE A 92 22.38 0.45 1.38
CA ILE A 92 22.65 0.03 0.00
C ILE A 92 23.14 -1.41 -0.10
N TYR A 93 23.55 -2.03 1.02
CA TYR A 93 24.05 -3.40 1.03
C TYR A 93 22.93 -4.37 1.43
N PRO A 94 22.88 -5.59 0.84
CA PRO A 94 21.97 -6.63 1.29
C PRO A 94 22.07 -6.89 2.80
N GLU A 95 23.30 -7.05 3.30
CA GLU A 95 23.59 -7.23 4.73
C GLU A 95 23.80 -5.87 5.42
N ARG A 96 22.70 -5.24 5.79
CA ARG A 96 22.70 -3.85 6.26
C ARG A 96 23.57 -3.64 7.50
N TRP A 97 23.56 -4.56 8.44
CA TRP A 97 24.08 -4.37 9.80
C TRP A 97 25.46 -4.97 10.07
N TYR A 98 26.13 -5.50 9.04
CA TYR A 98 27.36 -6.28 9.22
C TYR A 98 28.50 -5.81 8.32
N THR A 99 29.70 -5.66 8.89
CA THR A 99 30.96 -5.50 8.15
C THR A 99 31.53 -6.86 7.75
N HIS A 100 32.65 -6.88 7.02
CA HIS A 100 33.25 -8.08 6.43
C HIS A 100 32.31 -8.80 5.45
N THR A 101 31.43 -8.03 4.79
CA THR A 101 30.56 -8.52 3.72
C THR A 101 31.11 -8.01 2.39
N LEU A 102 31.52 -8.96 1.54
CA LEU A 102 32.29 -8.70 0.33
C LEU A 102 31.52 -9.24 -0.87
N TYR A 103 31.22 -8.37 -1.82
CA TYR A 103 30.43 -8.69 -3.00
C TYR A 103 31.33 -8.71 -4.24
N ALA A 104 31.34 -9.79 -5.02
CA ALA A 104 32.07 -9.82 -6.28
C ALA A 104 31.45 -8.84 -7.29
N MET A 105 30.12 -8.82 -7.36
CA MET A 105 29.36 -7.85 -8.13
C MET A 105 28.13 -7.43 -7.35
N LEU A 106 27.87 -6.12 -7.23
CA LEU A 106 26.70 -5.60 -6.53
C LEU A 106 25.93 -4.57 -7.34
N ALA A 107 24.63 -4.79 -7.53
CA ALA A 107 23.69 -3.78 -7.99
C ALA A 107 23.00 -3.09 -6.80
N THR A 108 22.87 -1.77 -6.87
CA THR A 108 22.22 -0.95 -5.85
C THR A 108 21.40 0.16 -6.51
N GLN A 109 20.34 0.61 -5.83
CA GLN A 109 19.51 1.76 -6.27
C GLN A 109 18.98 1.62 -7.73
N GLY A 110 18.61 0.41 -8.15
CA GLY A 110 18.07 0.15 -9.49
C GLY A 110 19.12 -0.18 -10.56
N GLY A 111 20.38 -0.37 -10.17
CA GLY A 111 21.45 -0.80 -11.08
C GLY A 111 21.33 -2.27 -11.54
N SER A 112 22.22 -2.69 -12.42
CA SER A 112 22.31 -4.07 -12.93
C SER A 112 23.75 -4.59 -12.94
N VAL A 113 23.96 -5.81 -12.47
CA VAL A 113 25.24 -6.51 -12.58
C VAL A 113 25.07 -7.83 -13.32
N VAL A 114 26.00 -8.13 -14.24
CA VAL A 114 25.91 -9.30 -15.13
C VAL A 114 27.25 -10.04 -15.18
N ASN A 115 27.26 -11.31 -14.78
CA ASN A 115 28.34 -12.23 -15.09
C ASN A 115 28.05 -12.91 -16.44
N ASP A 116 28.63 -12.39 -17.52
CA ASP A 116 28.30 -12.80 -18.89
C ASP A 116 28.67 -14.28 -19.12
N LYS A 117 28.03 -14.90 -20.10
CA LYS A 117 28.34 -16.27 -20.52
C LYS A 117 29.84 -16.47 -20.78
N GLY A 118 30.43 -17.46 -20.12
CA GLY A 118 31.86 -17.79 -20.21
C GLY A 118 32.77 -16.89 -19.38
N ALA A 119 32.21 -16.08 -18.47
CA ALA A 119 32.94 -15.40 -17.41
C ALA A 119 32.80 -16.19 -16.09
N THR A 120 33.74 -15.98 -15.17
CA THR A 120 33.82 -16.76 -13.94
C THR A 120 33.90 -15.88 -12.70
N VAL A 121 33.22 -16.29 -11.64
CA VAL A 121 33.33 -15.74 -10.29
C VAL A 121 33.70 -16.86 -9.32
N HIS A 122 34.78 -16.69 -8.56
CA HIS A 122 35.21 -17.62 -7.51
C HIS A 122 35.13 -16.95 -6.14
N LEU A 123 34.51 -17.63 -5.18
CA LEU A 123 34.28 -17.15 -3.82
C LEU A 123 34.79 -18.19 -2.83
N GLN A 124 35.58 -17.76 -1.86
CA GLN A 124 36.03 -18.60 -0.76
C GLN A 124 35.92 -17.84 0.57
N GLY A 125 35.32 -18.46 1.58
CA GLY A 125 35.25 -17.95 2.94
C GLY A 125 33.90 -17.38 3.37
N ALA A 126 33.82 -17.00 4.64
CA ALA A 126 32.64 -16.40 5.25
C ALA A 126 32.44 -14.95 4.80
N GLY A 127 31.17 -14.52 4.71
CA GLY A 127 30.81 -13.16 4.27
C GLY A 127 31.14 -12.86 2.80
N ALA A 128 31.40 -13.90 1.99
CA ALA A 128 31.66 -13.77 0.57
C ALA A 128 30.37 -13.95 -0.23
N TYR A 129 30.05 -12.96 -1.05
CA TYR A 129 28.84 -12.92 -1.85
C TYR A 129 29.21 -12.71 -3.32
N GLY A 130 28.56 -13.45 -4.22
CA GLY A 130 28.89 -13.41 -5.64
C GLY A 130 28.20 -12.26 -6.38
N VAL A 131 27.26 -12.63 -7.25
CA VAL A 131 26.54 -11.69 -8.10
C VAL A 131 25.24 -11.31 -7.40
N SER A 132 25.19 -10.10 -6.83
CA SER A 132 24.17 -9.70 -5.87
C SER A 132 23.48 -8.38 -6.22
N ALA A 133 22.29 -8.17 -5.68
CA ALA A 133 21.53 -6.93 -5.80
C ALA A 133 20.74 -6.64 -4.52
N SER A 134 20.83 -5.42 -3.99
CA SER A 134 19.93 -4.95 -2.92
C SER A 134 18.66 -4.35 -3.51
N VAL A 135 18.82 -3.43 -4.46
CA VAL A 135 17.76 -2.86 -5.30
C VAL A 135 18.26 -2.87 -6.75
N GLY A 136 17.51 -3.51 -7.65
CA GLY A 136 17.91 -3.69 -9.05
C GLY A 136 18.06 -5.16 -9.47
N THR A 137 19.00 -5.46 -10.38
CA THR A 137 19.12 -6.80 -10.98
C THR A 137 20.53 -7.38 -10.89
N ALA A 138 20.59 -8.69 -10.65
CA ALA A 138 21.80 -9.49 -10.66
C ALA A 138 21.60 -10.69 -11.60
N LEU A 139 22.43 -10.84 -12.63
CA LEU A 139 22.31 -11.91 -13.62
C LEU A 139 23.60 -12.72 -13.72
N ASN A 140 23.49 -14.05 -13.58
CA ASN A 140 24.57 -14.97 -13.89
C ASN A 140 24.26 -15.78 -15.15
N GLU A 141 25.03 -15.59 -16.21
CA GLU A 141 25.03 -16.44 -17.41
C GLU A 141 26.29 -17.32 -17.51
N GLY A 142 27.31 -17.02 -16.71
CA GLY A 142 28.59 -17.73 -16.63
C GLY A 142 28.65 -18.73 -15.48
N ASP A 143 29.85 -18.88 -14.91
CA ASP A 143 30.12 -19.84 -13.84
C ASP A 143 30.37 -19.09 -12.51
N ILE A 144 29.74 -19.55 -11.43
CA ILE A 144 30.04 -19.13 -10.07
C ILE A 144 30.44 -20.35 -9.24
N TYR A 145 31.59 -20.26 -8.58
CA TYR A 145 32.07 -21.25 -7.63
C TYR A 145 32.12 -20.64 -6.24
N LEU A 146 31.50 -21.30 -5.27
CA LEU A 146 31.48 -20.86 -3.88
C LEU A 146 31.94 -22.00 -2.96
N ASP A 147 32.85 -21.70 -2.06
CA ASP A 147 33.11 -22.50 -0.87
C ASP A 147 33.11 -21.60 0.37
N GLY A 148 32.11 -21.75 1.23
CA GLY A 148 31.92 -20.93 2.41
C GLY A 148 32.91 -21.20 3.55
N PHE A 149 33.77 -22.23 3.46
CA PHE A 149 34.77 -22.49 4.49
C PHE A 149 35.83 -21.39 4.49
N ILE A 150 36.19 -20.94 5.69
CA ILE A 150 37.18 -19.90 5.90
C ILE A 150 38.57 -20.49 5.62
N PRO A 151 39.35 -19.91 4.67
CA PRO A 151 40.69 -20.37 4.40
C PRO A 151 41.70 -19.82 5.41
N THR A 152 42.62 -20.68 5.84
CA THR A 152 43.89 -20.25 6.43
C THR A 152 44.92 -20.16 5.31
N LEU A 153 45.58 -19.01 5.20
CA LEU A 153 46.59 -18.73 4.17
C LEU A 153 48.01 -18.78 4.76
N ASP A 154 48.99 -19.24 3.98
CA ASP A 154 50.41 -19.06 4.28
C ASP A 154 50.93 -17.67 3.85
N ASP A 155 52.22 -17.39 4.09
CA ASP A 155 52.87 -16.12 3.74
C ASP A 155 52.90 -15.87 2.21
N GLU A 156 52.74 -16.93 1.40
CA GLU A 156 52.65 -16.88 -0.05
C GLU A 156 51.19 -16.82 -0.58
N ASN A 157 50.21 -16.69 0.31
CA ASN A 157 48.76 -16.68 0.04
C ASN A 157 48.18 -17.99 -0.51
N ASN A 158 48.82 -19.13 -0.25
CA ASN A 158 48.25 -20.44 -0.54
C ASN A 158 47.32 -20.88 0.60
N ILE A 159 46.21 -21.53 0.24
CA ILE A 159 45.31 -22.16 1.21
C ILE A 159 46.01 -23.39 1.79
N ILE A 160 46.20 -23.40 3.11
CA ILE A 160 46.81 -24.53 3.85
C ILE A 160 45.79 -25.34 4.66
N SER A 161 44.65 -24.74 5.00
CA SER A 161 43.48 -25.41 5.59
C SER A 161 42.23 -24.57 5.39
N THR A 162 41.07 -25.19 5.55
CA THR A 162 39.76 -24.53 5.51
C THR A 162 38.91 -25.03 6.67
N ASP A 163 38.09 -24.16 7.26
CA ASP A 163 37.24 -24.49 8.40
C ASP A 163 35.83 -23.92 8.23
N TYR A 164 34.82 -24.66 8.69
CA TYR A 164 33.44 -24.16 8.69
C TYR A 164 33.25 -23.06 9.75
N TRP A 165 32.56 -21.99 9.36
CA TRP A 165 32.07 -20.99 10.28
C TRP A 165 30.54 -21.04 10.34
N GLN A 166 30.02 -21.35 11.52
CA GLN A 166 28.59 -21.32 11.76
C GLN A 166 28.13 -19.86 11.93
N PRO A 167 27.27 -19.35 11.03
CA PRO A 167 26.80 -17.98 11.11
C PRO A 167 25.84 -17.79 12.30
N THR A 168 25.85 -16.59 12.89
CA THR A 168 24.89 -16.25 13.98
C THR A 168 23.46 -16.14 13.45
N TYR A 169 23.30 -15.70 12.22
CA TYR A 169 22.03 -15.60 11.51
C TYR A 169 22.19 -16.19 10.12
N LEU A 170 21.21 -16.99 9.66
CA LEU A 170 21.32 -17.72 8.39
C LEU A 170 21.48 -16.81 7.16
N TYR A 171 21.00 -15.56 7.22
CA TYR A 171 21.20 -14.60 6.13
C TYR A 171 22.67 -14.14 5.99
N LEU A 172 23.54 -14.41 6.97
CA LEU A 172 24.98 -14.11 6.88
C LEU A 172 25.78 -15.20 6.15
N THR A 173 25.15 -16.32 5.77
CA THR A 173 25.80 -17.39 5.03
C THR A 173 26.28 -16.88 3.66
N SER A 174 27.54 -17.18 3.33
CA SER A 174 28.09 -16.86 2.01
C SER A 174 27.20 -17.42 0.90
N SER A 175 26.96 -16.61 -0.13
CA SER A 175 25.97 -16.95 -1.16
C SER A 175 26.48 -16.59 -2.55
N ALA A 176 26.32 -17.49 -3.52
CA ALA A 176 26.76 -17.24 -4.89
C ALA A 176 25.94 -16.13 -5.56
N MET A 177 24.67 -15.98 -5.20
CA MET A 177 23.84 -14.82 -5.56
C MET A 177 22.97 -14.38 -4.38
N VAL A 178 22.72 -13.07 -4.27
CA VAL A 178 21.81 -12.48 -3.24
C VAL A 178 20.87 -11.48 -3.88
N ALA A 179 19.58 -11.54 -3.55
CA ALA A 179 18.57 -10.55 -3.91
C ALA A 179 17.88 -9.99 -2.66
N GLY A 180 17.77 -8.66 -2.57
CA GLY A 180 17.02 -7.95 -1.53
C GLY A 180 17.90 -7.47 -0.37
N SER A 181 17.28 -7.19 0.77
CA SER A 181 17.97 -6.70 1.97
C SER A 181 17.49 -7.42 3.23
N SER A 182 18.36 -7.48 4.24
CA SER A 182 18.02 -7.98 5.58
C SER A 182 16.84 -7.23 6.22
N ASP A 183 16.52 -6.01 5.75
CA ASP A 183 15.52 -5.12 6.33
C ASP A 183 14.47 -4.68 5.29
N ILE A 184 13.21 -4.62 5.74
CA ILE A 184 12.07 -4.17 4.93
C ILE A 184 12.30 -2.73 4.44
N GLY A 185 11.92 -2.46 3.19
CA GLY A 185 11.98 -1.14 2.56
C GLY A 185 13.36 -0.76 1.98
N TYR A 186 14.36 -1.63 2.13
CA TYR A 186 15.71 -1.42 1.56
C TYR A 186 16.08 -2.48 0.50
N GLY A 187 15.19 -3.42 0.24
CA GLY A 187 15.29 -4.40 -0.84
C GLY A 187 14.20 -4.17 -1.89
N ASP A 188 14.55 -4.42 -3.15
CA ASP A 188 13.62 -4.56 -4.29
C ASP A 188 14.46 -5.08 -5.47
N ALA A 189 14.88 -6.34 -5.36
CA ALA A 189 15.89 -6.89 -6.24
C ALA A 189 15.52 -8.26 -6.81
N THR A 190 16.00 -8.50 -8.03
CA THR A 190 15.87 -9.80 -8.68
C THR A 190 17.26 -10.36 -9.03
N ALA A 191 17.55 -11.55 -8.53
CA ALA A 191 18.74 -12.32 -8.89
C ALA A 191 18.32 -13.49 -9.81
N ILE A 192 18.96 -13.64 -10.97
CA ILE A 192 18.64 -14.67 -11.96
C ILE A 192 19.90 -15.47 -12.30
N ASN A 193 19.86 -16.79 -12.13
CA ASN A 193 20.88 -17.69 -12.63
C ASN A 193 20.39 -18.37 -13.91
N THR A 194 21.02 -18.14 -15.05
CA THR A 194 20.85 -18.91 -16.29
C THR A 194 22.10 -19.74 -16.63
N GLY A 195 23.18 -19.54 -15.86
CA GLY A 195 24.47 -20.22 -16.01
C GLY A 195 24.62 -21.41 -15.06
N THR A 196 25.83 -21.59 -14.52
CA THR A 196 26.15 -22.65 -13.56
C THR A 196 26.65 -22.06 -12.25
N ILE A 197 26.11 -22.59 -11.15
CA ILE A 197 26.56 -22.32 -9.79
C ILE A 197 27.00 -23.64 -9.17
N THR A 198 28.20 -23.69 -8.61
CA THR A 198 28.67 -24.82 -7.81
C THR A 198 28.98 -24.32 -6.40
N VAL A 199 28.34 -24.93 -5.41
CA VAL A 199 28.61 -24.66 -4.00
C VAL A 199 29.25 -25.89 -3.38
N ASN A 200 30.48 -25.73 -2.90
CA ASN A 200 31.25 -26.79 -2.27
C ASN A 200 31.32 -26.57 -0.75
N ASN A 201 31.18 -27.64 0.02
CA ASN A 201 31.34 -27.70 1.48
C ASN A 201 30.32 -26.89 2.31
N ALA A 202 30.17 -25.59 2.06
CA ALA A 202 29.22 -24.71 2.74
C ALA A 202 28.84 -23.49 1.88
N GLY A 203 27.66 -22.96 2.13
CA GLY A 203 27.13 -21.76 1.47
C GLY A 203 25.78 -21.99 0.80
N PHE A 204 25.21 -20.91 0.28
CA PHE A 204 23.97 -20.95 -0.48
C PHE A 204 24.21 -20.70 -1.97
N GLY A 205 23.54 -21.46 -2.83
CA GLY A 205 23.59 -21.21 -4.28
C GLY A 205 22.95 -19.87 -4.62
N MET A 206 21.74 -19.64 -4.13
CA MET A 206 21.06 -18.35 -4.23
C MET A 206 20.33 -18.02 -2.94
N MET A 207 20.31 -16.75 -2.55
CA MET A 207 19.58 -16.27 -1.38
C MET A 207 18.67 -15.10 -1.76
N ALA A 208 17.42 -15.16 -1.32
CA ALA A 208 16.47 -14.06 -1.39
C ALA A 208 16.15 -13.55 0.02
N LEU A 209 16.24 -12.24 0.21
CA LEU A 209 15.94 -11.52 1.44
C LEU A 209 14.68 -10.65 1.27
N SER A 210 14.41 -9.75 2.23
CA SER A 210 13.25 -8.84 2.15
C SER A 210 13.26 -8.03 0.86
N GLY A 211 12.11 -8.02 0.15
CA GLY A 211 11.97 -7.40 -1.18
C GLY A 211 12.75 -8.10 -2.30
N GLY A 212 13.37 -9.25 -2.03
CA GLY A 212 14.21 -9.99 -2.96
C GLY A 212 13.52 -11.17 -3.60
N THR A 213 13.77 -11.39 -4.90
CA THR A 213 13.41 -12.62 -5.61
C THR A 213 14.65 -13.25 -6.25
N ALA A 214 14.92 -14.52 -5.96
CA ALA A 214 16.01 -15.29 -6.57
C ALA A 214 15.44 -16.39 -7.47
N VAL A 215 15.85 -16.42 -8.74
CA VAL A 215 15.31 -17.31 -9.78
C VAL A 215 16.41 -18.16 -10.39
N ASN A 216 16.31 -19.48 -10.26
CA ASN A 216 17.19 -20.43 -10.94
C ASN A 216 16.54 -20.92 -12.24
N GLN A 217 17.13 -20.54 -13.38
CA GLN A 217 16.85 -21.05 -14.74
C GLN A 217 18.05 -21.83 -15.31
N GLY A 218 19.13 -21.97 -14.54
CA GLY A 218 20.35 -22.65 -14.89
C GLY A 218 20.55 -23.90 -14.05
N THR A 219 21.81 -24.20 -13.72
CA THR A 219 22.16 -25.34 -12.85
C THR A 219 22.80 -24.85 -11.56
N ILE A 220 22.32 -25.36 -10.42
CA ILE A 220 22.98 -25.26 -9.12
C ILE A 220 23.42 -26.67 -8.74
N THR A 221 24.69 -26.86 -8.37
CA THR A 221 25.22 -28.13 -7.91
C THR A 221 25.84 -27.97 -6.53
N LEU A 222 25.44 -28.82 -5.58
CA LEU A 222 25.96 -28.87 -4.23
C LEU A 222 26.91 -30.05 -4.09
N THR A 223 28.15 -29.79 -3.69
CA THR A 223 29.20 -30.82 -3.50
C THR A 223 29.85 -30.69 -2.12
N ALA A 224 30.53 -31.75 -1.70
CA ALA A 224 31.38 -31.73 -0.52
C ALA A 224 32.68 -32.48 -0.82
N ASP A 225 33.77 -31.99 -0.23
CA ASP A 225 35.06 -32.66 -0.32
C ASP A 225 35.05 -33.97 0.48
N GLU A 226 35.92 -34.90 0.09
CA GLU A 226 36.02 -36.20 0.75
C GLU A 226 36.33 -36.05 2.25
N GLY A 227 35.47 -36.62 3.09
CA GLY A 227 35.62 -36.60 4.55
C GLY A 227 35.01 -35.39 5.25
N VAL A 228 34.43 -34.44 4.51
CA VAL A 228 33.63 -33.36 5.10
C VAL A 228 32.27 -33.90 5.50
N THR A 229 31.92 -33.72 6.78
CA THR A 229 30.56 -33.95 7.30
C THR A 229 29.94 -32.61 7.62
N GLY A 230 28.72 -32.36 7.17
CA GLY A 230 28.07 -31.08 7.39
C GLY A 230 27.11 -31.03 8.57
N GLU A 231 26.71 -29.80 8.85
CA GLU A 231 25.71 -29.42 9.84
C GLU A 231 24.40 -28.99 9.17
N GLU A 232 23.35 -28.81 9.97
CA GLU A 232 22.05 -28.31 9.49
C GLU A 232 22.19 -26.94 8.83
N ASN A 233 21.51 -26.74 7.69
CA ASN A 233 21.50 -25.47 6.94
C ASN A 233 22.88 -24.98 6.46
N GLN A 234 23.91 -25.84 6.46
CA GLN A 234 25.26 -25.48 6.06
C GLN A 234 25.42 -25.33 4.54
N LEU A 235 24.76 -26.19 3.75
CA LEU A 235 24.91 -26.28 2.30
C LEU A 235 23.53 -26.35 1.65
N VAL A 236 23.11 -25.28 0.98
CA VAL A 236 21.75 -25.14 0.46
C VAL A 236 21.74 -24.64 -0.99
N GLY A 237 20.85 -25.18 -1.82
CA GLY A 237 20.64 -24.73 -3.19
C GLY A 237 20.09 -23.31 -3.24
N MET A 238 18.89 -23.09 -2.67
CA MET A 238 18.24 -21.79 -2.61
C MET A 238 17.64 -21.50 -1.24
N ALA A 239 17.89 -20.30 -0.69
CA ALA A 239 17.39 -19.89 0.62
C ALA A 239 16.49 -18.64 0.53
N ALA A 240 15.30 -18.69 1.12
CA ALA A 240 14.33 -17.60 1.18
C ALA A 240 14.16 -17.15 2.64
N LEU A 241 14.69 -15.97 2.98
CA LEU A 241 14.74 -15.47 4.35
C LEU A 241 14.19 -14.04 4.42
N ASN A 242 13.75 -13.59 5.59
CA ASN A 242 13.25 -12.25 5.86
C ASN A 242 12.14 -11.78 4.90
N GLY A 243 11.31 -12.70 4.41
CA GLY A 243 10.25 -12.42 3.45
C GLY A 243 10.67 -12.51 1.99
N GLY A 244 11.84 -13.09 1.70
CA GLY A 244 12.32 -13.31 0.34
C GLY A 244 11.57 -14.42 -0.39
N THR A 245 11.76 -14.48 -1.71
CA THR A 245 11.16 -15.51 -2.57
C THR A 245 12.21 -16.19 -3.42
N VAL A 246 12.25 -17.53 -3.37
CA VAL A 246 13.11 -18.34 -4.24
C VAL A 246 12.27 -19.14 -5.23
N VAL A 247 12.74 -19.20 -6.48
CA VAL A 247 12.06 -19.88 -7.58
C VAL A 247 13.05 -20.77 -8.31
N ASN A 248 12.89 -22.08 -8.20
CA ASN A 248 13.50 -23.00 -9.15
C ASN A 248 12.57 -23.08 -10.38
N ASP A 249 12.92 -22.37 -11.44
CA ASP A 249 12.10 -22.27 -12.65
C ASP A 249 12.00 -23.61 -13.38
N THR A 250 11.03 -23.78 -14.29
CA THR A 250 10.89 -24.96 -15.16
C THR A 250 12.17 -25.38 -15.88
N THR A 251 13.06 -24.43 -16.15
CA THR A 251 14.36 -24.66 -16.78
C THR A 251 15.50 -24.89 -15.78
N GLY A 252 15.27 -24.57 -14.51
CA GLY A 252 16.20 -24.72 -13.41
C GLY A 252 16.43 -26.17 -13.01
N THR A 253 17.68 -26.49 -12.67
CA THR A 253 18.07 -27.77 -12.07
C THR A 253 18.88 -27.52 -10.80
N ILE A 254 18.53 -28.23 -9.73
CA ILE A 254 19.33 -28.31 -8.50
C ILE A 254 19.83 -29.75 -8.36
N ASN A 255 21.16 -29.93 -8.31
CA ASN A 255 21.79 -31.22 -8.06
C ASN A 255 22.41 -31.23 -6.67
N ILE A 256 22.14 -32.29 -5.92
CA ILE A 256 22.69 -32.52 -4.59
C ILE A 256 23.58 -33.76 -4.68
N ASP A 257 24.89 -33.54 -4.66
CA ASP A 257 25.93 -34.57 -4.76
C ASP A 257 26.78 -34.60 -3.46
N ALA A 258 26.13 -34.29 -2.33
CA ALA A 258 26.71 -34.30 -0.99
C ALA A 258 25.73 -34.92 0.02
N ASP A 259 26.25 -35.61 1.04
CA ASP A 259 25.46 -36.37 2.02
C ASP A 259 24.57 -35.50 2.95
N TYR A 260 24.74 -34.18 2.96
CA TYR A 260 24.06 -33.24 3.87
C TYR A 260 23.53 -31.97 3.19
N GLY A 261 23.55 -31.91 1.85
CA GLY A 261 23.06 -30.75 1.11
C GLY A 261 21.53 -30.67 1.10
N GLN A 262 20.97 -29.46 1.04
CA GLN A 262 19.52 -29.24 0.93
C GLN A 262 19.15 -28.46 -0.32
N ALA A 263 18.03 -28.77 -0.96
CA ALA A 263 17.52 -28.01 -2.10
C ALA A 263 17.09 -26.61 -1.67
N PHE A 264 16.27 -26.53 -0.60
CA PHE A 264 15.68 -25.28 -0.14
C PHE A 264 15.79 -25.06 1.36
N LEU A 265 15.78 -23.79 1.74
CA LEU A 265 15.67 -23.31 3.11
C LEU A 265 14.73 -22.10 3.13
N SER A 266 13.81 -22.03 4.09
CA SER A 266 12.98 -20.85 4.29
C SER A 266 12.59 -20.61 5.73
N ASP A 267 12.32 -19.34 6.06
CA ASP A 267 11.57 -18.97 7.26
C ASP A 267 10.05 -19.00 7.03
N SER A 268 9.26 -18.62 8.04
CA SER A 268 7.80 -18.68 7.99
C SER A 268 7.14 -17.64 7.10
N ASN A 269 7.86 -16.58 6.71
CA ASN A 269 7.30 -15.44 5.98
C ASN A 269 7.80 -15.39 4.54
N SER A 270 8.58 -16.39 4.12
CA SER A 270 9.24 -16.46 2.82
C SER A 270 8.64 -17.58 1.98
N TYR A 271 8.76 -17.46 0.65
CA TYR A 271 8.13 -18.41 -0.28
C TYR A 271 9.17 -19.17 -1.12
N ILE A 272 8.92 -20.46 -1.28
CA ILE A 272 9.67 -21.35 -2.17
C ILE A 272 8.72 -21.81 -3.28
N ILE A 273 9.10 -21.57 -4.53
CA ILE A 273 8.39 -22.09 -5.70
C ILE A 273 9.33 -23.06 -6.42
N ASN A 274 8.91 -24.31 -6.58
CA ASN A 274 9.67 -25.29 -7.35
C ASN A 274 8.88 -25.78 -8.58
N ASN A 275 9.32 -25.34 -9.75
CA ASN A 275 8.83 -25.78 -11.06
C ASN A 275 9.88 -26.59 -11.83
N GLY A 276 11.13 -26.59 -11.36
CA GLY A 276 12.28 -27.22 -12.01
C GLY A 276 12.63 -28.61 -11.49
N ALA A 277 13.75 -29.14 -11.95
CA ALA A 277 14.25 -30.45 -11.55
C ALA A 277 15.09 -30.36 -10.27
N ILE A 278 14.94 -31.35 -9.39
CA ILE A 278 15.81 -31.56 -8.24
C ILE A 278 16.31 -33.00 -8.31
N ASN A 279 17.63 -33.15 -8.30
CA ASN A 279 18.29 -34.45 -8.38
C ASN A 279 19.14 -34.69 -7.13
N LEU A 280 19.08 -35.90 -6.60
CA LEU A 280 19.94 -36.41 -5.55
C LEU A 280 20.85 -37.48 -6.15
N ASN A 281 22.16 -37.29 -6.09
CA ASN A 281 23.17 -38.20 -6.64
C ASN A 281 22.88 -38.60 -8.10
N GLY A 282 22.58 -37.59 -8.93
CA GLY A 282 22.30 -37.74 -10.37
C GLY A 282 20.97 -38.38 -10.75
N SER A 283 20.07 -38.65 -9.79
CA SER A 283 18.71 -39.17 -10.05
C SER A 283 17.64 -38.21 -9.53
N PRO A 284 16.43 -38.16 -10.13
CA PRO A 284 15.34 -37.36 -9.58
C PRO A 284 15.07 -37.69 -8.11
N MET A 285 14.94 -36.65 -7.29
CA MET A 285 14.73 -36.77 -5.84
C MET A 285 13.25 -37.04 -5.51
N ASP A 286 12.99 -37.78 -4.43
CA ASP A 286 11.64 -37.92 -3.86
C ASP A 286 11.22 -36.61 -3.16
N GLU A 287 9.95 -36.22 -3.26
CA GLU A 287 9.43 -34.98 -2.66
C GLU A 287 9.53 -34.96 -1.13
N ASN A 288 9.55 -36.13 -0.49
CA ASN A 288 9.63 -36.27 0.97
C ASN A 288 11.05 -36.55 1.47
N ASP A 289 12.06 -36.52 0.59
CA ASP A 289 13.45 -36.73 0.99
C ASP A 289 13.93 -35.57 1.90
N PRO A 290 14.66 -35.84 3.00
CA PRO A 290 15.17 -34.80 3.88
C PRO A 290 16.10 -33.78 3.19
N HIS A 291 16.72 -34.14 2.06
CA HIS A 291 17.51 -33.21 1.24
C HIS A 291 16.65 -32.17 0.53
N MET A 292 15.31 -32.24 0.57
CA MET A 292 14.46 -31.14 0.15
C MET A 292 14.67 -29.90 1.04
N GLY A 293 14.89 -30.10 2.34
CA GLY A 293 14.89 -29.02 3.33
C GLY A 293 13.49 -28.44 3.53
N SER A 294 13.33 -27.12 3.37
CA SER A 294 12.02 -26.48 3.42
C SER A 294 11.14 -26.88 2.23
N MET A 295 9.85 -27.11 2.46
CA MET A 295 8.92 -27.51 1.40
C MET A 295 8.52 -26.32 0.52
N PRO A 296 8.46 -26.49 -0.81
CA PRO A 296 7.80 -25.55 -1.70
C PRO A 296 6.35 -25.26 -1.28
N THR A 297 5.87 -24.05 -1.54
CA THR A 297 4.48 -23.68 -1.29
C THR A 297 3.57 -24.18 -2.42
N ASP A 298 2.37 -24.61 -2.06
CA ASP A 298 1.29 -24.90 -3.01
C ASP A 298 0.46 -23.64 -3.36
N LYS A 299 0.76 -22.50 -2.73
CA LYS A 299 0.08 -21.23 -3.01
C LYS A 299 0.40 -20.73 -4.43
N ILE A 300 -0.58 -20.09 -5.06
CA ILE A 300 -0.37 -19.44 -6.37
C ILE A 300 0.26 -18.07 -6.16
N TRP A 301 1.40 -17.84 -6.80
CA TRP A 301 2.05 -16.52 -6.80
C TRP A 301 1.39 -15.59 -7.81
N ILE A 302 0.70 -14.56 -7.32
CA ILE A 302 0.13 -13.51 -8.15
C ILE A 302 1.23 -12.50 -8.48
N ARG A 303 1.55 -12.41 -9.79
CA ARG A 303 2.60 -11.51 -10.31
C ARG A 303 2.04 -10.28 -11.04
N SER A 304 0.76 -10.31 -11.36
CA SER A 304 0.04 -9.25 -12.06
C SER A 304 -1.44 -9.36 -11.75
N LEU A 305 -2.13 -8.23 -11.78
CA LEU A 305 -3.58 -8.16 -11.65
C LEU A 305 -4.18 -7.61 -12.96
N PRO A 306 -5.50 -7.76 -13.17
CA PRO A 306 -6.18 -7.29 -14.38
C PRO A 306 -5.99 -5.78 -14.64
N GLY A 307 -5.76 -5.44 -15.92
CA GLY A 307 -5.79 -4.07 -16.40
C GLY A 307 -7.21 -3.54 -16.54
N SER A 308 -7.36 -2.26 -16.91
CA SER A 308 -8.69 -1.68 -17.12
C SER A 308 -9.48 -2.43 -18.20
N GLY A 309 -10.73 -2.76 -17.90
CA GLY A 309 -11.62 -3.53 -18.77
C GLY A 309 -11.40 -5.04 -18.78
N ASP A 310 -10.35 -5.56 -18.13
CA ASP A 310 -10.10 -6.99 -18.02
C ASP A 310 -10.86 -7.61 -16.85
N SER A 311 -10.98 -8.94 -16.87
CA SER A 311 -11.50 -9.70 -15.74
C SER A 311 -10.78 -11.03 -15.63
N ASP A 312 -10.43 -11.43 -14.42
CA ASP A 312 -9.81 -12.71 -14.10
C ASP A 312 -10.47 -13.33 -12.87
N SER A 313 -10.45 -14.66 -12.81
CA SER A 313 -10.99 -15.43 -11.70
C SER A 313 -10.17 -16.70 -11.52
N GLN A 314 -9.54 -16.81 -10.36
CA GLN A 314 -8.66 -17.92 -10.00
C GLN A 314 -9.20 -18.68 -8.78
N THR A 315 -8.80 -19.93 -8.61
CA THR A 315 -9.18 -20.77 -7.47
C THR A 315 -7.96 -21.52 -6.97
N SER A 316 -7.72 -21.46 -5.66
CA SER A 316 -6.62 -22.16 -5.00
C SER A 316 -7.04 -22.57 -3.59
N GLU A 317 -7.05 -23.87 -3.31
CA GLU A 317 -7.31 -24.38 -1.95
C GLU A 317 -6.18 -24.01 -0.98
N ALA A 318 -4.94 -23.98 -1.47
CA ALA A 318 -3.80 -23.54 -0.67
C ALA A 318 -3.77 -22.00 -0.48
N GLY A 319 -4.47 -21.25 -1.33
CA GLY A 319 -4.49 -19.80 -1.37
C GLY A 319 -3.48 -19.19 -2.35
N PHE A 320 -3.28 -17.89 -2.21
CA PHE A 320 -2.53 -17.00 -3.08
C PHE A 320 -1.53 -16.18 -2.26
N PHE A 321 -0.51 -15.66 -2.92
CA PHE A 321 0.36 -14.67 -2.31
C PHE A 321 0.90 -13.65 -3.32
N THR A 322 1.27 -12.48 -2.81
CA THR A 322 1.96 -11.41 -3.53
C THR A 322 3.23 -11.02 -2.78
N THR A 323 4.22 -10.46 -3.50
CA THR A 323 5.55 -10.15 -2.95
C THR A 323 6.05 -8.74 -3.26
N GLY A 324 5.32 -8.00 -4.12
CA GLY A 324 5.69 -6.66 -4.57
C GLY A 324 4.46 -5.80 -4.80
N ALA A 325 4.67 -4.56 -5.25
CA ALA A 325 3.57 -3.64 -5.54
C ALA A 325 2.75 -4.12 -6.75
N LEU A 326 1.44 -4.28 -6.58
CA LEU A 326 0.49 -4.66 -7.62
C LEU A 326 -0.73 -3.74 -7.60
N ALA A 327 -1.24 -3.38 -8.78
CA ALA A 327 -2.46 -2.61 -8.93
C ALA A 327 -3.48 -3.38 -9.78
N ASN A 328 -4.70 -3.49 -9.26
CA ASN A 328 -5.87 -3.98 -9.99
C ASN A 328 -6.63 -2.79 -10.59
N TYR A 329 -6.79 -2.80 -11.91
CA TYR A 329 -7.61 -1.82 -12.65
C TYR A 329 -8.89 -2.46 -13.25
N GLY A 330 -9.03 -3.79 -13.16
CA GLY A 330 -10.14 -4.56 -13.73
C GLY A 330 -10.97 -5.28 -12.66
N ASN A 331 -11.51 -6.45 -13.02
CA ASN A 331 -12.26 -7.30 -12.08
C ASN A 331 -11.50 -8.58 -11.75
N GLU A 332 -11.06 -8.73 -10.51
CA GLU A 332 -10.35 -9.90 -10.01
C GLU A 332 -11.21 -10.68 -9.00
N THR A 333 -11.24 -12.01 -9.13
CA THR A 333 -11.87 -12.91 -8.14
C THR A 333 -10.93 -14.04 -7.75
N LEU A 334 -10.42 -13.99 -6.52
CA LEU A 334 -9.58 -15.02 -5.92
C LEU A 334 -10.45 -15.91 -5.02
N ASN A 335 -10.61 -17.17 -5.39
CA ASN A 335 -11.32 -18.15 -4.58
C ASN A 335 -10.33 -18.93 -3.71
N GLY A 336 -10.02 -18.38 -2.54
CA GLY A 336 -9.02 -18.86 -1.59
C GLY A 336 -8.35 -17.71 -0.84
N ASP A 337 -7.61 -18.03 0.21
CA ASP A 337 -6.92 -17.02 1.05
C ASP A 337 -5.85 -16.26 0.27
N LEU A 338 -5.61 -14.99 0.62
CA LEU A 338 -4.58 -14.14 -0.01
C LEU A 338 -3.61 -13.58 1.02
N ASP A 339 -2.33 -13.91 0.86
CA ASP A 339 -1.23 -13.29 1.60
C ASP A 339 -0.68 -12.08 0.82
N VAL A 340 -0.73 -10.90 1.40
CA VAL A 340 -0.19 -9.68 0.79
C VAL A 340 1.14 -9.30 1.43
N SER A 341 2.19 -9.34 0.60
CA SER A 341 3.49 -8.74 0.89
C SER A 341 3.81 -7.75 -0.23
N GLY A 342 4.04 -6.48 0.11
CA GLY A 342 4.05 -5.37 -0.85
C GLY A 342 2.76 -4.55 -0.86
N TRP A 343 2.72 -3.49 -1.69
CA TRP A 343 1.53 -2.66 -1.83
C TRP A 343 0.50 -3.32 -2.74
N LEU A 344 -0.75 -3.39 -2.29
CA LEU A 344 -1.88 -3.80 -3.11
C LEU A 344 -2.82 -2.62 -3.32
N TYR A 345 -2.96 -2.20 -4.57
CA TYR A 345 -3.87 -1.14 -4.99
C TYR A 345 -5.09 -1.75 -5.69
N ASN A 346 -6.29 -1.34 -5.30
CA ASN A 346 -7.50 -1.60 -6.05
C ASN A 346 -8.05 -0.27 -6.56
N GLU A 347 -7.83 0.01 -7.83
CA GLU A 347 -7.97 1.34 -8.42
C GLU A 347 -9.44 1.71 -8.69
N ALA A 348 -9.68 2.99 -8.99
CA ALA A 348 -11.02 3.50 -9.22
C ALA A 348 -11.74 2.72 -10.34
N GLY A 349 -12.95 2.23 -10.05
CA GLY A 349 -13.75 1.41 -10.98
C GLY A 349 -13.36 -0.07 -11.05
N ALA A 350 -12.29 -0.49 -10.38
CA ALA A 350 -11.88 -1.88 -10.29
C ALA A 350 -12.67 -2.63 -9.20
N THR A 351 -12.76 -3.96 -9.33
CA THR A 351 -13.32 -4.86 -8.31
C THR A 351 -12.30 -5.92 -7.95
N LEU A 352 -12.01 -6.09 -6.66
CA LEU A 352 -11.20 -7.20 -6.15
C LEU A 352 -12.00 -7.97 -5.10
N THR A 353 -12.27 -9.24 -5.40
CA THR A 353 -12.99 -10.17 -4.51
C THR A 353 -12.06 -11.28 -4.06
N VAL A 354 -11.90 -11.46 -2.75
CA VAL A 354 -11.17 -12.56 -2.12
C VAL A 354 -12.18 -13.40 -1.34
N ASN A 355 -12.59 -14.55 -1.88
CA ASN A 355 -13.50 -15.47 -1.19
C ASN A 355 -12.69 -16.33 -0.21
N GLY A 356 -12.16 -15.68 0.84
CA GLY A 356 -11.32 -16.26 1.87
C GLY A 356 -10.69 -15.18 2.75
N ASP A 357 -9.72 -15.59 3.56
CA ASP A 357 -9.00 -14.70 4.46
C ASP A 357 -7.94 -13.90 3.70
N MET A 358 -7.91 -12.59 3.89
CA MET A 358 -6.89 -11.71 3.33
C MET A 358 -5.93 -11.23 4.45
N ALA A 359 -4.66 -11.64 4.37
CA ALA A 359 -3.64 -11.29 5.35
C ALA A 359 -2.65 -10.25 4.77
N ILE A 360 -2.70 -9.01 5.27
CA ILE A 360 -1.74 -7.95 4.94
C ILE A 360 -0.57 -8.07 5.92
N ASN A 361 0.49 -8.74 5.46
CA ASN A 361 1.60 -9.21 6.28
C ASN A 361 2.61 -8.10 6.63
N ASN A 362 3.72 -8.45 7.28
CA ASN A 362 4.73 -7.50 7.79
C ASN A 362 5.39 -6.60 6.72
N ALA A 363 5.26 -6.91 5.44
CA ALA A 363 5.71 -6.06 4.33
C ALA A 363 4.54 -5.56 3.46
N GLY A 364 3.30 -5.87 3.82
CA GLY A 364 2.10 -5.57 3.05
C GLY A 364 1.49 -4.21 3.37
N ASN A 365 0.94 -3.52 2.38
CA ASN A 365 0.10 -2.33 2.56
C ASN A 365 -1.05 -2.37 1.56
N MET A 366 -2.09 -1.57 1.79
CA MET A 366 -3.28 -1.57 0.93
C MET A 366 -3.90 -0.20 0.78
N GLU A 367 -4.24 0.12 -0.47
CA GLU A 367 -5.12 1.24 -0.83
C GLU A 367 -6.27 0.76 -1.72
N ASN A 368 -7.48 1.18 -1.39
CA ASN A 368 -8.70 0.87 -2.13
C ASN A 368 -9.41 2.15 -2.58
N HIS A 369 -9.40 2.38 -3.90
CA HIS A 369 -10.22 3.34 -4.64
C HIS A 369 -11.45 2.66 -5.30
N GLY A 370 -11.41 1.34 -5.49
CA GLY A 370 -12.46 0.56 -6.15
C GLY A 370 -13.42 -0.16 -5.18
N THR A 371 -14.03 -1.24 -5.67
CA THR A 371 -14.84 -2.16 -4.84
C THR A 371 -14.01 -3.33 -4.36
N MET A 372 -13.98 -3.56 -3.06
CA MET A 372 -13.27 -4.66 -2.43
C MET A 372 -14.19 -5.50 -1.57
N HIS A 373 -14.07 -6.82 -1.72
CA HIS A 373 -14.70 -7.80 -0.85
C HIS A 373 -13.68 -8.84 -0.39
N ALA A 374 -13.66 -9.12 0.91
CA ALA A 374 -12.96 -10.26 1.49
C ALA A 374 -13.76 -10.82 2.66
N ASP A 375 -13.74 -12.14 2.89
CA ASP A 375 -14.47 -12.72 4.04
C ASP A 375 -13.94 -12.12 5.35
N THR A 376 -12.63 -12.21 5.56
CA THR A 376 -11.94 -11.49 6.63
C THR A 376 -10.69 -10.78 6.12
N ILE A 377 -10.29 -9.71 6.80
CA ILE A 377 -9.05 -8.99 6.55
C ILE A 377 -8.27 -8.91 7.86
N THR A 378 -7.02 -9.35 7.86
CA THR A 378 -6.10 -9.17 8.98
C THR A 378 -4.93 -8.32 8.52
N THR A 379 -4.68 -7.19 9.19
CA THR A 379 -3.58 -6.30 8.82
C THR A 379 -2.68 -5.95 9.99
N TYR A 380 -1.39 -5.85 9.69
CA TYR A 380 -0.34 -5.32 10.57
C TYR A 380 0.13 -3.92 10.13
N HIS A 381 -0.55 -3.33 9.15
CA HIS A 381 -0.27 -2.01 8.57
C HIS A 381 -1.54 -1.18 8.45
N SER A 382 -1.37 0.14 8.34
CA SER A 382 -2.48 1.04 8.04
C SER A 382 -3.16 0.66 6.72
N LEU A 383 -4.48 0.83 6.68
CA LEU A 383 -5.32 0.51 5.53
C LEU A 383 -6.04 1.78 5.08
N PHE A 384 -6.04 2.02 3.76
CA PHE A 384 -6.61 3.22 3.17
C PHE A 384 -7.80 2.85 2.27
N ASN A 385 -9.02 3.18 2.70
CA ASN A 385 -10.22 3.10 1.86
C ASN A 385 -10.60 4.52 1.44
N ARG A 386 -10.30 4.86 0.19
CA ARG A 386 -10.39 6.23 -0.35
C ARG A 386 -11.84 6.62 -0.65
N ALA A 387 -12.08 7.89 -0.94
CA ALA A 387 -13.43 8.46 -1.04
C ALA A 387 -14.35 7.76 -2.07
N ASP A 388 -13.78 7.22 -3.13
CA ASP A 388 -14.43 6.41 -4.17
C ASP A 388 -14.47 4.91 -3.85
N GLY A 389 -13.72 4.49 -2.83
CA GLY A 389 -13.59 3.10 -2.40
C GLY A 389 -14.81 2.57 -1.64
N SER A 390 -15.10 1.29 -1.84
CA SER A 390 -16.04 0.51 -1.05
C SER A 390 -15.39 -0.77 -0.55
N LEU A 391 -15.29 -0.94 0.77
CA LEU A 391 -14.71 -2.11 1.42
C LEU A 391 -15.79 -2.91 2.16
N THR A 392 -15.94 -4.19 1.82
CA THR A 392 -16.89 -5.09 2.49
C THR A 392 -16.17 -6.32 3.04
N THR A 393 -16.28 -6.55 4.34
CA THR A 393 -15.73 -7.73 4.99
C THR A 393 -16.54 -8.10 6.22
N ASP A 394 -16.58 -9.38 6.60
CA ASP A 394 -17.25 -9.77 7.84
C ASP A 394 -16.46 -9.23 9.05
N LEU A 395 -15.13 -9.29 8.96
CA LEU A 395 -14.22 -8.85 10.02
C LEU A 395 -12.91 -8.26 9.49
N LEU A 396 -12.65 -7.00 9.81
CA LEU A 396 -11.34 -6.36 9.69
C LEU A 396 -10.63 -6.36 11.05
N THR A 397 -9.53 -7.10 11.16
CA THR A 397 -8.67 -7.15 12.36
C THR A 397 -7.45 -6.25 12.21
N LEU A 398 -7.35 -5.25 13.08
CA LEU A 398 -6.22 -4.34 13.18
C LEU A 398 -5.22 -4.85 14.23
N ASN A 399 -3.95 -5.01 13.86
CA ASN A 399 -2.87 -5.47 14.74
C ASN A 399 -1.74 -4.46 14.88
N GLY A 400 -1.27 -4.25 16.11
CA GLY A 400 -0.15 -3.35 16.38
C GLY A 400 -0.57 -1.87 16.48
N ASP A 401 0.33 -0.98 16.10
CA ASP A 401 0.17 0.48 16.11
C ASP A 401 -0.13 0.96 14.69
N ILE A 402 -1.41 0.92 14.31
CA ILE A 402 -1.88 1.15 12.94
C ILE A 402 -3.19 1.92 12.90
N THR A 403 -3.48 2.53 11.75
CA THR A 403 -4.68 3.32 11.54
C THR A 403 -5.47 2.80 10.35
N LEU A 404 -6.78 2.64 10.53
CA LEU A 404 -7.72 2.55 9.40
C LEU A 404 -8.15 3.97 9.00
N PHE A 405 -7.92 4.33 7.74
CA PHE A 405 -8.45 5.55 7.13
C PHE A 405 -9.61 5.19 6.21
N ASN A 406 -10.83 5.53 6.61
CA ASN A 406 -12.03 5.33 5.80
C ASN A 406 -12.58 6.68 5.31
N GLU A 407 -12.38 6.99 4.03
CA GLU A 407 -12.99 8.11 3.31
C GLU A 407 -14.21 7.69 2.49
N GLY A 408 -14.25 6.42 2.07
CA GLY A 408 -15.31 5.83 1.26
C GLY A 408 -16.39 5.11 2.09
N SER A 409 -16.86 3.97 1.57
CA SER A 409 -17.84 3.11 2.24
C SER A 409 -17.18 1.89 2.88
N PHE A 410 -17.50 1.59 4.13
CA PHE A 410 -17.12 0.35 4.80
C PHE A 410 -18.38 -0.40 5.28
N THR A 411 -18.45 -1.69 5.02
CA THR A 411 -19.48 -2.58 5.60
C THR A 411 -18.82 -3.78 6.26
N GLY A 412 -19.09 -3.99 7.54
CA GLY A 412 -18.46 -5.07 8.29
C GLY A 412 -18.36 -4.83 9.79
N SER A 413 -17.50 -5.63 10.44
CA SER A 413 -17.06 -5.41 11.82
C SER A 413 -15.56 -5.11 11.86
N ILE A 414 -15.11 -4.28 12.79
CA ILE A 414 -13.69 -3.94 13.00
C ILE A 414 -13.28 -4.40 14.40
N ALA A 415 -12.20 -5.18 14.49
CA ALA A 415 -11.64 -5.65 15.75
C ALA A 415 -10.19 -5.18 15.95
N GLY A 416 -9.82 -4.96 17.21
CA GLY A 416 -8.52 -4.43 17.59
C GLY A 416 -7.88 -5.28 18.67
N THR A 417 -6.65 -5.70 18.41
CA THR A 417 -5.89 -6.58 19.30
C THR A 417 -4.90 -5.83 20.21
N SER A 418 -4.72 -4.51 20.00
CA SER A 418 -3.80 -3.61 20.74
C SER A 418 -4.59 -2.44 21.34
N TYR A 419 -3.89 -1.40 21.81
CA TYR A 419 -4.47 -0.17 22.39
C TYR A 419 -3.98 1.12 21.75
N THR A 420 -3.13 0.98 20.74
CA THR A 420 -2.53 2.04 19.94
C THR A 420 -3.22 2.14 18.58
N GLN A 421 -4.30 1.38 18.37
CA GLN A 421 -5.01 1.34 17.10
C GLN A 421 -5.93 2.52 16.97
N GLU A 422 -6.05 3.01 15.75
CA GLU A 422 -6.87 4.18 15.44
C GLU A 422 -7.80 3.89 14.27
N VAL A 423 -9.00 4.45 14.30
CA VAL A 423 -9.89 4.48 13.14
C VAL A 423 -10.30 5.92 12.89
N VAL A 424 -10.00 6.41 11.70
CA VAL A 424 -10.36 7.74 11.22
C VAL A 424 -11.39 7.58 10.12
N ASN A 425 -12.61 8.02 10.39
CA ASN A 425 -13.71 7.99 9.44
C ASN A 425 -14.06 9.39 8.94
N THR A 426 -13.97 9.58 7.63
CA THR A 426 -14.51 10.75 6.90
C THR A 426 -15.61 10.33 5.92
N GLY A 427 -15.85 9.03 5.76
CA GLY A 427 -16.88 8.45 4.90
C GLY A 427 -18.03 7.79 5.66
N ASN A 428 -18.54 6.67 5.13
CA ASN A 428 -19.67 5.94 5.69
C ASN A 428 -19.24 4.56 6.20
N MET A 429 -19.69 4.17 7.39
CA MET A 429 -19.43 2.85 7.94
C MET A 429 -20.72 2.21 8.47
N THR A 430 -20.95 0.94 8.14
CA THR A 430 -22.17 0.22 8.49
C THR A 430 -21.86 -1.18 9.01
N VAL A 431 -22.50 -1.57 10.12
CA VAL A 431 -22.53 -2.98 10.55
C VAL A 431 -23.86 -3.61 10.15
N ALA A 432 -23.79 -4.71 9.41
CA ALA A 432 -24.96 -5.38 8.84
C ALA A 432 -25.39 -6.65 9.59
N GLU A 433 -24.46 -7.32 10.27
CA GLU A 433 -24.74 -8.56 10.99
C GLU A 433 -25.51 -8.30 12.30
N ASP A 434 -26.51 -9.14 12.59
CA ASP A 434 -27.29 -9.06 13.82
C ASP A 434 -26.40 -9.26 15.05
N GLY A 435 -26.61 -8.43 16.07
CA GLY A 435 -25.86 -8.48 17.32
C GLY A 435 -24.40 -8.04 17.32
N LYS A 436 -23.78 -7.77 16.17
CA LYS A 436 -22.37 -7.38 16.07
C LYS A 436 -22.18 -5.87 16.19
N SER A 437 -21.07 -5.46 16.77
CA SER A 437 -20.64 -4.06 16.72
C SER A 437 -19.87 -3.75 15.45
N LEU A 438 -20.01 -2.50 14.98
CA LEU A 438 -19.16 -1.99 13.90
C LEU A 438 -17.70 -1.94 14.36
N ILE A 439 -17.48 -1.58 15.62
CA ILE A 439 -16.14 -1.44 16.20
C ILE A 439 -16.12 -2.13 17.55
N ASN A 440 -15.28 -3.16 17.67
CA ASN A 440 -15.17 -4.00 18.86
C ASN A 440 -13.72 -4.11 19.35
N GLY A 441 -13.39 -3.51 20.50
CA GLY A 441 -12.01 -3.57 20.97
C GLY A 441 -11.51 -2.33 21.70
N SER A 442 -10.23 -2.05 21.49
CA SER A 442 -9.46 -1.03 22.21
C SER A 442 -8.79 -0.07 21.22
N PHE A 443 -9.50 0.97 20.80
CA PHE A 443 -9.02 1.90 19.77
C PHE A 443 -9.32 3.34 20.14
N ALA A 444 -8.51 4.27 19.64
CA ALA A 444 -8.97 5.65 19.48
C ALA A 444 -9.84 5.73 18.22
N PHE A 445 -10.93 6.49 18.32
CA PHE A 445 -11.91 6.55 17.25
C PHE A 445 -12.26 8.01 16.94
N TYR A 446 -12.27 8.32 15.65
CA TYR A 446 -12.53 9.67 15.16
C TYR A 446 -13.55 9.61 14.00
N ASN A 447 -14.81 9.90 14.29
CA ASN A 447 -15.82 10.15 13.27
C ASN A 447 -15.82 11.64 12.93
N GLN A 448 -15.28 12.00 11.77
CA GLN A 448 -15.10 13.39 11.36
C GLN A 448 -16.41 14.02 10.88
N GLU A 449 -16.42 15.34 10.72
CA GLU A 449 -17.56 16.07 10.18
C GLU A 449 -18.00 15.51 8.81
N GLY A 450 -19.31 15.33 8.64
CA GLY A 450 -19.90 14.75 7.43
C GLY A 450 -19.90 13.22 7.36
N ALA A 451 -19.11 12.55 8.20
CA ALA A 451 -18.99 11.10 8.21
C ALA A 451 -20.16 10.41 8.95
N THR A 452 -20.48 9.17 8.60
CA THR A 452 -21.62 8.43 9.18
C THR A 452 -21.25 7.06 9.71
N LEU A 453 -21.85 6.68 10.86
CA LEU A 453 -21.85 5.32 11.40
C LEU A 453 -23.29 4.84 11.57
N THR A 454 -23.59 3.66 11.07
CA THR A 454 -24.94 3.09 11.16
C THR A 454 -24.93 1.58 11.43
N ASN A 455 -26.06 1.05 11.90
CA ASN A 455 -26.34 -0.38 11.88
C ASN A 455 -27.59 -0.66 11.03
N SER A 456 -27.55 -1.75 10.26
CA SER A 456 -28.74 -2.34 9.64
C SER A 456 -29.18 -3.64 10.31
N GLY A 457 -28.27 -4.30 11.03
CA GLY A 457 -28.58 -5.47 11.87
C GLY A 457 -29.47 -5.12 13.07
N SER A 458 -30.14 -6.14 13.61
CA SER A 458 -31.00 -6.07 14.80
C SER A 458 -30.29 -6.59 16.05
N ALA A 459 -30.67 -6.06 17.21
CA ALA A 459 -30.14 -6.53 18.48
C ALA A 459 -30.59 -7.96 18.78
N VAL A 460 -29.71 -8.77 19.36
CA VAL A 460 -29.98 -10.17 19.74
C VAL A 460 -29.47 -10.45 21.15
N GLU A 461 -30.09 -11.42 21.83
CA GLU A 461 -29.67 -11.82 23.17
C GLU A 461 -28.21 -12.29 23.19
N GLY A 462 -27.40 -11.74 24.10
CA GLY A 462 -25.97 -12.08 24.21
C GLY A 462 -25.07 -11.43 23.16
N GLY A 463 -25.62 -10.67 22.22
CA GLY A 463 -24.87 -9.86 21.26
C GLY A 463 -24.18 -8.65 21.90
N GLU A 464 -23.27 -8.04 21.14
CA GLU A 464 -22.61 -6.78 21.48
C GLU A 464 -23.61 -5.61 21.42
N ASN A 465 -24.52 -5.63 20.42
CA ASN A 465 -25.66 -4.72 20.27
C ASN A 465 -25.32 -3.23 20.42
N THR A 466 -24.19 -2.80 19.89
CA THR A 466 -23.71 -1.42 19.99
C THR A 466 -22.90 -1.08 18.75
N ILE A 467 -22.94 0.16 18.23
CA ILE A 467 -22.10 0.53 17.08
C ILE A 467 -20.63 0.55 17.50
N ILE A 468 -20.30 1.25 18.59
CA ILE A 468 -18.97 1.27 19.18
C ILE A 468 -18.99 0.49 20.49
N ASN A 469 -18.23 -0.60 20.57
CA ASN A 469 -18.03 -1.44 21.74
C ASN A 469 -16.59 -1.34 22.26
N MET A 470 -16.37 -0.54 23.29
CA MET A 470 -15.05 -0.41 23.90
C MET A 470 -14.84 -1.45 24.98
N THR A 471 -13.95 -2.41 24.74
CA THR A 471 -13.72 -3.56 25.63
C THR A 471 -12.55 -3.39 26.60
N ARG A 472 -11.79 -2.29 26.48
CA ARG A 472 -10.59 -2.06 27.29
C ARG A 472 -10.89 -1.86 28.77
N THR A 473 -10.17 -2.58 29.63
CA THR A 473 -10.35 -2.52 31.09
C THR A 473 -9.14 -1.95 31.87
N SER A 474 -7.98 -1.83 31.24
CA SER A 474 -6.74 -1.37 31.89
C SER A 474 -6.55 0.15 31.87
N SER A 475 -6.92 0.81 30.77
CA SER A 475 -6.92 2.27 30.64
C SER A 475 -8.07 2.73 29.76
N SER A 476 -8.51 3.95 30.00
CA SER A 476 -9.57 4.58 29.22
C SER A 476 -8.98 5.17 27.93
N ILE A 477 -9.72 5.09 26.82
CA ILE A 477 -9.31 5.64 25.51
C ILE A 477 -10.34 6.68 25.08
N ALA A 478 -9.89 7.71 24.39
CA ALA A 478 -10.73 8.78 23.86
C ALA A 478 -11.55 8.33 22.65
N GLN A 479 -12.78 8.83 22.51
CA GLN A 479 -13.61 8.68 21.30
C GLN A 479 -14.16 10.05 20.92
N VAL A 480 -14.08 10.40 19.64
CA VAL A 480 -14.54 11.69 19.13
C VAL A 480 -15.56 11.48 18.02
N ASN A 481 -16.76 12.02 18.22
CA ASN A 481 -17.78 12.13 17.20
C ASN A 481 -18.00 13.60 16.81
N SER A 482 -17.63 13.93 15.58
CA SER A 482 -17.97 15.16 14.88
C SER A 482 -18.89 14.92 13.68
N GLY A 483 -19.13 13.66 13.32
CA GLY A 483 -20.09 13.25 12.30
C GLY A 483 -21.42 12.76 12.89
N THR A 484 -22.09 11.85 12.20
CA THR A 484 -23.37 11.27 12.63
C THR A 484 -23.24 9.81 13.04
N ILE A 485 -23.73 9.43 14.22
CA ILE A 485 -23.92 8.05 14.65
C ILE A 485 -25.43 7.79 14.71
N THR A 486 -25.93 6.75 14.03
CA THR A 486 -27.35 6.37 14.08
C THR A 486 -27.50 4.92 14.49
N ALA A 487 -27.90 4.70 15.74
CA ALA A 487 -28.19 3.40 16.32
C ALA A 487 -29.69 3.10 16.26
N THR A 488 -30.05 1.95 15.68
CA THR A 488 -31.44 1.53 15.47
C THR A 488 -31.65 0.08 15.92
N ASN A 489 -32.90 -0.39 15.94
CA ASN A 489 -33.23 -1.82 16.13
C ASN A 489 -32.62 -2.43 17.41
N GLY A 490 -32.70 -1.71 18.54
CA GLY A 490 -32.19 -2.18 19.83
C GLY A 490 -30.74 -1.82 20.13
N TYR A 491 -29.98 -1.28 19.17
CA TYR A 491 -28.57 -0.96 19.36
C TYR A 491 -28.33 0.25 20.26
N SER A 492 -27.22 0.21 21.00
CA SER A 492 -26.58 1.41 21.57
C SER A 492 -25.66 2.05 20.53
N ALA A 493 -25.38 3.35 20.68
CA ALA A 493 -24.36 4.04 19.87
C ALA A 493 -22.97 3.74 20.40
N ILE A 494 -22.77 3.88 21.73
CA ILE A 494 -21.48 3.71 22.39
C ILE A 494 -21.68 2.92 23.68
N THR A 495 -20.94 1.82 23.84
CA THR A 495 -20.83 1.08 25.08
C THR A 495 -19.37 1.00 25.51
N THR A 496 -19.12 1.16 26.81
CA THR A 496 -17.76 1.05 27.35
C THR A 496 -17.67 0.02 28.48
N ALA A 497 -16.51 -0.64 28.59
CA ALA A 497 -16.15 -1.49 29.71
C ALA A 497 -15.56 -0.67 30.88
N ASN A 498 -15.49 -1.27 32.07
CA ASN A 498 -14.87 -0.63 33.23
C ASN A 498 -13.35 -0.49 33.05
N ALA A 499 -12.86 0.74 32.98
CA ALA A 499 -11.46 1.04 32.74
C ALA A 499 -10.75 1.64 33.97
N SER A 500 -9.89 2.64 33.73
CA SER A 500 -9.04 3.32 34.72
C SER A 500 -9.84 4.13 35.75
N ASN A 501 -9.18 4.48 36.86
CA ASN A 501 -9.67 5.47 37.83
C ASN A 501 -9.38 6.93 37.45
N SER A 502 -8.67 7.15 36.33
CA SER A 502 -8.49 8.46 35.68
C SER A 502 -9.45 8.53 34.50
N PRO A 503 -10.60 9.21 34.62
CA PRO A 503 -11.58 9.27 33.56
C PRO A 503 -11.02 9.90 32.29
N MET A 504 -11.32 9.31 31.12
CA MET A 504 -11.13 9.95 29.82
C MET A 504 -12.45 10.50 29.31
N TRP A 505 -12.37 11.57 28.53
CA TRP A 505 -13.55 12.13 27.87
C TRP A 505 -13.90 11.34 26.61
N ILE A 506 -15.20 11.25 26.36
CA ILE A 506 -15.79 10.92 25.08
C ILE A 506 -16.54 12.17 24.63
N TRP A 507 -16.33 12.57 23.38
CA TRP A 507 -16.84 13.81 22.83
C TRP A 507 -17.90 13.53 21.77
N ASN A 508 -19.05 14.19 21.90
CA ASN A 508 -19.88 14.55 20.77
C ASN A 508 -19.68 16.05 20.54
N THR A 509 -18.87 16.41 19.55
CA THR A 509 -18.46 17.81 19.29
C THR A 509 -19.63 18.62 18.72
N GLU A 510 -19.43 19.93 18.49
CA GLU A 510 -20.47 20.86 17.99
C GLU A 510 -21.18 20.36 16.71
N THR A 511 -20.46 19.72 15.79
CA THR A 511 -21.04 19.17 14.55
C THR A 511 -21.58 17.75 14.72
N GLY A 512 -21.28 17.11 15.85
CA GLY A 512 -21.62 15.72 16.14
C GLY A 512 -23.11 15.50 16.37
N VAL A 513 -23.65 14.46 15.75
CA VAL A 513 -25.03 13.99 15.94
C VAL A 513 -25.05 12.54 16.38
N ILE A 514 -25.82 12.21 17.42
CA ILE A 514 -26.06 10.84 17.86
C ILE A 514 -27.57 10.58 17.90
N ASN A 515 -28.04 9.63 17.10
CA ASN A 515 -29.45 9.25 17.00
C ASN A 515 -29.65 7.84 17.56
N GLY A 516 -30.64 7.68 18.43
CA GLY A 516 -31.09 6.39 18.96
C GLY A 516 -32.56 6.16 18.65
N ILE A 517 -32.86 5.08 17.93
CA ILE A 517 -34.22 4.68 17.58
C ILE A 517 -34.51 3.32 18.21
N ASN A 518 -35.27 3.32 19.31
CA ASN A 518 -35.62 2.15 20.11
C ASN A 518 -34.39 1.34 20.59
N PRO A 519 -33.44 1.95 21.33
CA PRO A 519 -32.32 1.20 21.89
C PRO A 519 -32.79 0.34 23.10
N ASP A 520 -32.30 -0.90 23.21
CA ASP A 520 -32.66 -1.81 24.32
C ASP A 520 -31.89 -1.50 25.61
N ALA A 521 -30.76 -0.82 25.47
CA ALA A 521 -29.90 -0.32 26.54
C ALA A 521 -29.72 1.20 26.37
N PRO A 522 -29.09 1.91 27.32
CA PRO A 522 -28.80 3.33 27.14
C PRO A 522 -28.04 3.59 25.83
N LEU A 523 -28.47 4.60 25.07
CA LEU A 523 -27.88 4.93 23.76
C LEU A 523 -26.37 5.19 23.89
N ILE A 524 -25.97 5.91 24.94
CA ILE A 524 -24.58 6.06 25.37
C ILE A 524 -24.46 5.42 26.75
N ASN A 525 -23.89 4.22 26.78
CA ASN A 525 -23.78 3.37 27.96
C ASN A 525 -22.34 3.37 28.49
N LEU A 526 -22.09 4.26 29.46
CA LEU A 526 -20.76 4.44 30.02
C LEU A 526 -20.59 3.57 31.25
N SER A 527 -19.47 2.85 31.31
CA SER A 527 -18.97 2.21 32.51
C SER A 527 -18.08 3.16 33.31
N ARG A 528 -17.43 2.65 34.35
CA ARG A 528 -16.44 3.41 35.13
C ARG A 528 -15.24 3.81 34.26
N GLY A 529 -14.80 5.06 34.41
CA GLY A 529 -13.56 5.56 33.81
C GLY A 529 -13.77 6.47 32.60
N TYR A 530 -15.00 6.94 32.37
CA TYR A 530 -15.33 7.82 31.25
C TYR A 530 -16.21 8.99 31.70
N SER A 531 -15.78 10.21 31.37
CA SER A 531 -16.64 11.39 31.33
C SER A 531 -17.19 11.55 29.91
N PHE A 532 -18.28 12.29 29.76
CA PHE A 532 -18.90 12.52 28.46
C PHE A 532 -19.29 13.98 28.29
N GLY A 533 -18.92 14.56 27.15
CA GLY A 533 -19.25 15.91 26.75
C GLY A 533 -20.08 15.92 25.49
N ASN A 534 -21.28 16.53 25.55
CA ASN A 534 -22.09 16.82 24.39
C ASN A 534 -22.04 18.32 24.08
N GLU A 535 -21.47 18.70 22.95
CA GLU A 535 -21.54 20.04 22.36
C GLU A 535 -22.47 20.06 21.13
N GLY A 536 -22.72 18.89 20.53
CA GLY A 536 -23.61 18.71 19.38
C GLY A 536 -25.03 18.33 19.76
N THR A 537 -25.64 17.44 18.95
CA THR A 537 -27.04 17.01 19.11
C THR A 537 -27.18 15.53 19.44
N ILE A 538 -28.00 15.19 20.43
CA ILE A 538 -28.40 13.82 20.74
C ILE A 538 -29.91 13.69 20.63
N ASN A 539 -30.39 12.72 19.86
CA ASN A 539 -31.82 12.39 19.72
C ASN A 539 -32.06 10.97 20.20
N VAL A 540 -33.02 10.78 21.11
CA VAL A 540 -33.40 9.44 21.58
C VAL A 540 -34.91 9.24 21.50
N GLN A 541 -35.34 8.10 20.95
CA GLN A 541 -36.72 7.63 20.92
C GLN A 541 -36.79 6.18 21.39
N GLY A 542 -37.92 5.78 21.96
CA GLY A 542 -38.21 4.40 22.38
C GLY A 542 -38.55 4.28 23.86
N ASP A 543 -39.38 3.29 24.19
CA ASP A 543 -39.87 3.11 25.57
C ASP A 543 -38.72 2.86 26.56
N ASN A 544 -38.72 3.63 27.65
CA ASN A 544 -37.72 3.59 28.72
C ASN A 544 -36.28 3.84 28.26
N ALA A 545 -36.10 4.37 27.04
CA ALA A 545 -34.78 4.66 26.50
C ALA A 545 -34.07 5.74 27.32
N VAL A 546 -32.75 5.59 27.46
CA VAL A 546 -31.89 6.56 28.17
C VAL A 546 -30.88 7.09 27.18
N ALA A 547 -30.77 8.41 27.01
CA ALA A 547 -29.81 8.98 26.06
C ALA A 547 -28.37 8.78 26.56
N ILE A 548 -28.07 9.22 27.78
CA ILE A 548 -26.75 9.07 28.40
C ILE A 548 -26.91 8.38 29.76
N SER A 549 -26.19 7.28 29.97
CA SER A 549 -26.11 6.59 31.26
C SER A 549 -24.65 6.52 31.73
N GLY A 550 -24.33 7.23 32.82
CA GLY A 550 -23.02 7.15 33.47
C GLY A 550 -22.88 5.90 34.33
N GLY A 551 -21.69 5.32 34.38
CA GLY A 551 -21.45 4.08 35.12
C GLY A 551 -21.50 4.26 36.64
N THR A 552 -21.71 3.16 37.37
CA THR A 552 -21.59 3.15 38.83
C THR A 552 -20.13 3.31 39.22
N SER A 553 -19.78 4.47 39.78
CA SER A 553 -18.41 4.83 40.14
C SER A 553 -18.37 5.64 41.43
N SER A 554 -17.30 5.42 42.21
CA SER A 554 -16.91 6.27 43.34
C SER A 554 -15.87 7.33 42.95
N TYR A 555 -15.42 7.33 41.69
CA TYR A 555 -14.52 8.33 41.13
C TYR A 555 -15.32 9.46 40.51
N ILE A 556 -14.70 10.63 40.40
CA ILE A 556 -15.30 11.80 39.76
C ILE A 556 -15.58 11.43 38.30
N ILE A 557 -16.84 11.54 37.89
CA ILE A 557 -17.30 11.31 36.52
C ILE A 557 -18.20 12.48 36.19
N ASP A 558 -17.95 13.14 35.07
CA ASP A 558 -18.72 14.30 34.64
C ASP A 558 -19.50 13.96 33.37
N LEU A 559 -20.81 14.17 33.42
CA LEU A 559 -21.72 14.04 32.29
C LEU A 559 -22.21 15.45 31.94
N VAL A 560 -21.65 16.04 30.89
CA VAL A 560 -21.82 17.45 30.56
C VAL A 560 -22.58 17.61 29.25
N ASN A 561 -23.66 18.39 29.28
CA ASN A 561 -24.38 18.82 28.10
C ASN A 561 -24.20 20.33 27.91
N SER A 562 -23.54 20.71 26.82
CA SER A 562 -23.40 22.07 26.31
C SER A 562 -24.01 22.27 24.92
N GLY A 563 -24.56 21.20 24.33
CA GLY A 563 -25.33 21.20 23.10
C GLY A 563 -26.82 20.89 23.36
N THR A 564 -27.45 20.16 22.44
CA THR A 564 -28.88 19.81 22.52
C THR A 564 -29.10 18.32 22.78
N ILE A 565 -29.97 17.99 23.73
CA ILE A 565 -30.49 16.63 23.94
C ILE A 565 -32.01 16.66 23.73
N ASN A 566 -32.49 15.85 22.80
CA ASN A 566 -33.92 15.66 22.53
C ASN A 566 -34.36 14.29 23.09
N VAL A 567 -35.15 14.33 24.16
CA VAL A 567 -35.78 13.19 24.82
C VAL A 567 -37.16 12.98 24.17
N GLY A 568 -37.19 12.10 23.17
CA GLY A 568 -38.18 12.15 22.10
C GLY A 568 -37.83 13.25 21.07
N THR A 569 -38.57 13.30 19.98
CA THR A 569 -38.46 14.33 18.95
C THR A 569 -39.82 14.99 18.71
N GLU A 570 -39.83 16.21 18.16
CA GLU A 570 -41.08 16.87 17.75
C GLU A 570 -41.84 16.03 16.71
N GLN A 571 -41.12 15.51 15.71
CA GLN A 571 -41.71 14.64 14.70
C GLN A 571 -42.27 13.35 15.32
N GLY A 572 -41.54 12.73 16.26
CA GLY A 572 -42.01 11.54 16.95
C GLY A 572 -43.17 11.79 17.91
N GLN A 573 -43.43 13.03 18.32
CA GLN A 573 -44.64 13.42 19.04
C GLN A 573 -45.84 13.46 18.09
N ILE A 574 -45.64 14.00 16.89
CA ILE A 574 -46.66 14.04 15.82
C ILE A 574 -46.99 12.62 15.36
N ASP A 575 -45.97 11.78 15.16
CA ASP A 575 -46.11 10.44 14.61
C ASP A 575 -46.44 9.39 15.68
N GLY A 576 -46.33 9.73 16.97
CA GLY A 576 -46.54 8.80 18.08
C GLY A 576 -45.44 7.75 18.24
N THR A 577 -44.22 8.02 17.76
CA THR A 577 -43.07 7.10 17.77
C THR A 577 -42.09 7.34 18.92
N ASN A 578 -42.29 8.40 19.71
CA ASN A 578 -41.36 8.77 20.78
C ASN A 578 -41.20 7.70 21.87
N GLY A 579 -42.23 6.90 22.13
CA GLY A 579 -42.30 6.05 23.33
C GLY A 579 -42.59 6.87 24.61
N THR A 580 -42.44 6.21 25.76
CA THR A 580 -42.67 6.78 27.10
C THR A 580 -41.61 6.35 28.11
N GLY A 581 -41.45 7.09 29.21
CA GLY A 581 -40.48 6.72 30.25
C GLY A 581 -39.02 7.05 29.93
N LEU A 582 -38.77 7.89 28.93
CA LEU A 582 -37.41 8.21 28.48
C LEU A 582 -36.67 9.07 29.51
N ILE A 583 -35.33 9.00 29.51
CA ILE A 583 -34.47 9.86 30.33
C ILE A 583 -33.37 10.47 29.46
N GLY A 584 -33.16 11.77 29.55
CA GLY A 584 -32.03 12.46 28.90
C GLY A 584 -30.68 12.01 29.47
N ILE A 585 -30.37 12.44 30.70
CA ILE A 585 -29.10 12.10 31.37
C ILE A 585 -29.37 11.35 32.66
N LYS A 586 -28.80 10.15 32.80
CA LYS A 586 -28.90 9.30 33.98
C LYS A 586 -27.52 9.05 34.59
N GLY A 587 -27.30 9.54 35.81
CA GLY A 587 -26.10 9.21 36.58
C GLY A 587 -26.35 8.02 37.50
N ASN A 588 -25.36 7.15 37.68
CA ASN A 588 -25.48 5.97 38.56
C ASN A 588 -24.40 5.88 39.65
N GLY A 589 -23.53 6.89 39.77
CA GLY A 589 -22.42 6.94 40.74
C GLY A 589 -22.58 8.01 41.81
N ASN A 590 -22.21 7.70 43.05
CA ASN A 590 -22.24 8.64 44.16
C ASN A 590 -21.20 9.78 44.04
N ALA A 591 -20.28 9.67 43.08
CA ALA A 591 -19.31 10.70 42.71
C ALA A 591 -19.55 11.28 41.30
N THR A 592 -20.64 10.90 40.63
CA THR A 592 -21.02 11.43 39.31
C THR A 592 -21.64 12.81 39.44
N THR A 593 -21.20 13.75 38.61
CA THR A 593 -21.83 15.07 38.44
C THR A 593 -22.49 15.12 37.07
N ILE A 594 -23.75 15.55 37.03
CA ILE A 594 -24.43 15.91 35.79
C ILE A 594 -24.44 17.43 35.69
N ASN A 595 -24.05 17.99 34.55
CA ASN A 595 -24.13 19.43 34.30
C ASN A 595 -24.74 19.70 32.92
N ASN A 596 -25.93 20.27 32.91
CA ASN A 596 -26.44 20.99 31.74
C ASN A 596 -25.91 22.43 31.82
N THR A 597 -24.95 22.78 30.97
CA THR A 597 -24.24 24.08 31.02
C THR A 597 -25.15 25.23 30.59
N ALA A 598 -24.72 26.48 30.73
CA ALA A 598 -25.51 27.63 30.32
C ALA A 598 -25.94 27.60 28.83
N ASP A 599 -25.14 26.99 27.97
CA ASP A 599 -25.43 26.83 26.54
C ASP A 599 -26.22 25.54 26.23
N GLY A 600 -26.32 24.63 27.20
CA GLY A 600 -26.98 23.34 27.06
C GLY A 600 -28.52 23.42 27.05
N VAL A 601 -29.14 22.69 26.13
CA VAL A 601 -30.60 22.58 25.99
C VAL A 601 -31.03 21.12 26.10
N ILE A 602 -32.05 20.84 26.92
CA ILE A 602 -32.72 19.54 26.98
C ILE A 602 -34.21 19.70 26.67
N ASN A 603 -34.66 19.12 25.57
CA ASN A 603 -36.07 19.12 25.15
C ASN A 603 -36.71 17.78 25.49
N VAL A 604 -37.83 17.78 26.20
CA VAL A 604 -38.57 16.57 26.58
C VAL A 604 -39.90 16.54 25.83
N TYR A 605 -39.94 15.86 24.69
CA TYR A 605 -41.11 15.69 23.83
C TYR A 605 -41.94 14.45 24.19
N ALA A 606 -41.30 13.40 24.71
CA ALA A 606 -41.97 12.15 25.05
C ALA A 606 -42.82 12.27 26.33
N ASN A 607 -43.97 11.59 26.36
CA ASN A 607 -44.82 11.53 27.54
C ASN A 607 -44.16 10.70 28.65
N ASP A 608 -44.52 10.99 29.91
CA ASP A 608 -43.99 10.29 31.10
C ASP A 608 -42.44 10.20 31.14
N SER A 609 -41.75 11.22 30.60
CA SER A 609 -40.30 11.21 30.36
C SER A 609 -39.59 12.38 31.05
N TYR A 610 -38.28 12.28 31.22
CA TYR A 610 -37.55 13.16 32.14
C TYR A 610 -36.22 13.66 31.59
N ALA A 611 -35.83 14.88 31.97
CA ALA A 611 -34.52 15.43 31.60
C ALA A 611 -33.39 14.68 32.31
N PHE A 612 -33.53 14.43 33.61
CA PHE A 612 -32.51 13.83 34.47
C PHE A 612 -33.03 12.62 35.25
N GLY A 613 -32.13 11.68 35.58
CA GLY A 613 -32.46 10.50 36.37
C GLY A 613 -31.29 9.91 37.16
N GLY A 614 -31.63 8.95 38.04
CA GLY A 614 -30.65 8.06 38.69
C GLY A 614 -30.07 8.57 40.02
N GLN A 615 -28.89 8.08 40.39
CA GLN A 615 -28.19 8.39 41.63
C GLN A 615 -26.88 9.10 41.30
N SER A 616 -26.84 10.42 41.53
CA SER A 616 -25.67 11.27 41.28
C SER A 616 -25.22 11.95 42.57
N LYS A 617 -23.99 12.47 42.59
CA LYS A 617 -23.52 13.37 43.65
C LYS A 617 -24.32 14.69 43.61
N THR A 618 -24.34 15.30 42.43
CA THR A 618 -24.97 16.59 42.15
C THR A 618 -25.48 16.60 40.71
N ILE A 619 -26.61 17.27 40.51
CA ILE A 619 -27.17 17.62 39.21
C ILE A 619 -27.24 19.14 39.15
N ILE A 620 -26.54 19.74 38.18
CA ILE A 620 -26.45 21.18 37.96
C ILE A 620 -27.16 21.50 36.65
N ASN A 621 -28.19 22.33 36.71
CA ASN A 621 -28.82 22.89 35.51
C ASN A 621 -28.60 24.40 35.46
N ASN A 622 -27.69 24.82 34.58
CA ASN A 622 -27.42 26.22 34.26
C ASN A 622 -28.06 26.64 32.92
N GLY A 623 -28.40 25.68 32.05
CA GLY A 623 -29.04 25.90 30.76
C GLY A 623 -30.56 25.71 30.76
N GLU A 624 -31.11 25.42 29.58
CA GLU A 624 -32.55 25.31 29.36
C GLU A 624 -33.06 23.87 29.42
N VAL A 625 -34.18 23.65 30.11
CA VAL A 625 -34.93 22.39 30.09
C VAL A 625 -36.37 22.69 29.68
N ASN A 626 -36.75 22.21 28.50
CA ASN A 626 -38.06 22.42 27.90
C ASN A 626 -38.93 21.17 28.06
N LEU A 627 -40.03 21.28 28.83
CA LEU A 627 -41.01 20.21 28.97
C LEU A 627 -42.10 20.40 27.91
N LEU A 628 -41.95 19.70 26.78
CA LEU A 628 -42.74 19.88 25.56
C LEU A 628 -43.73 18.73 25.30
N CYS A 629 -43.78 17.73 26.19
CA CYS A 629 -44.73 16.63 26.13
C CYS A 629 -46.18 17.07 26.42
N ASP A 630 -47.15 16.21 26.11
CA ASP A 630 -48.55 16.47 26.45
C ASP A 630 -48.84 16.19 27.94
N THR A 631 -48.28 15.09 28.47
CA THR A 631 -48.52 14.67 29.86
C THR A 631 -47.32 13.95 30.47
N GLY A 632 -47.12 14.15 31.78
CA GLY A 632 -46.26 13.29 32.60
C GLY A 632 -44.76 13.54 32.50
N CYS A 633 -44.29 14.44 31.64
CA CYS A 633 -42.87 14.81 31.63
C CYS A 633 -42.47 15.68 32.81
N GLY A 634 -41.21 15.58 33.21
CA GLY A 634 -40.65 16.36 34.31
C GLY A 634 -39.15 16.56 34.21
N ILE A 635 -38.59 17.36 35.12
CA ILE A 635 -37.13 17.58 35.18
C ILE A 635 -36.44 16.33 35.71
N TYR A 636 -36.97 15.73 36.78
CA TYR A 636 -36.36 14.58 37.46
C TYR A 636 -37.25 13.35 37.40
N ALA A 637 -36.70 12.23 36.96
CA ALA A 637 -37.36 10.93 37.04
C ALA A 637 -37.65 10.54 38.50
N PRO A 638 -38.74 9.80 38.79
CA PRO A 638 -39.03 9.30 40.12
C PRO A 638 -37.84 8.53 40.72
N GLY A 639 -37.49 8.86 41.97
CA GLY A 639 -36.36 8.23 42.67
C GLY A 639 -34.99 8.82 42.35
N THR A 640 -34.92 9.93 41.60
CA THR A 640 -33.66 10.66 41.38
C THR A 640 -33.09 11.18 42.71
N THR A 641 -31.79 10.94 42.94
CA THR A 641 -31.08 11.36 44.17
C THR A 641 -29.79 12.11 43.83
N GLY A 642 -29.31 12.89 44.80
CA GLY A 642 -28.18 13.81 44.66
C GLY A 642 -28.58 15.23 45.05
N THR A 643 -27.60 16.13 45.13
CA THR A 643 -27.87 17.55 45.30
C THR A 643 -28.46 18.08 43.99
N GLN A 644 -29.68 18.59 44.03
CA GLN A 644 -30.36 19.18 42.88
C GLN A 644 -30.21 20.70 42.99
N ASP A 645 -29.24 21.26 42.26
CA ASP A 645 -29.02 22.70 42.21
C ASP A 645 -29.55 23.24 40.87
N ASP A 646 -30.71 23.91 40.92
CA ASP A 646 -31.25 24.65 39.80
C ASP A 646 -30.77 26.11 39.88
N HIS A 647 -30.02 26.58 38.88
CA HIS A 647 -29.67 28.00 38.70
C HIS A 647 -28.81 28.68 39.80
N ASN A 648 -28.04 27.92 40.57
CA ASN A 648 -27.46 28.41 41.84
C ASN A 648 -26.01 28.94 41.74
N GLY A 649 -25.67 29.76 40.74
CA GLY A 649 -24.36 30.44 40.65
C GLY A 649 -23.13 29.51 40.59
N THR A 650 -23.34 28.20 40.45
CA THR A 650 -22.30 27.18 40.29
C THR A 650 -21.75 27.28 38.88
N ALA A 651 -20.43 27.38 38.73
CA ALA A 651 -19.80 27.48 37.42
C ALA A 651 -19.97 26.20 36.60
N ASP A 652 -20.06 26.35 35.27
CA ASP A 652 -20.11 25.23 34.34
C ASP A 652 -18.82 24.41 34.38
N ILE A 653 -18.96 23.10 34.18
CA ILE A 653 -17.86 22.19 33.92
C ILE A 653 -17.44 22.38 32.47
N VAL A 654 -16.16 22.72 32.27
CA VAL A 654 -15.57 22.89 30.94
C VAL A 654 -15.33 21.51 30.33
N ILE A 655 -15.91 21.28 29.15
CA ILE A 655 -15.54 20.16 28.29
C ILE A 655 -14.14 20.50 27.71
N PRO A 656 -13.12 19.66 27.90
CA PRO A 656 -11.80 19.91 27.34
C PRO A 656 -11.83 19.77 25.80
N ASP A 657 -10.88 20.40 25.11
CA ASP A 657 -10.73 20.24 23.67
C ASP A 657 -10.62 18.76 23.27
N ALA A 658 -11.35 18.38 22.21
CA ALA A 658 -11.29 17.03 21.66
C ALA A 658 -9.91 16.74 21.06
N ILE A 659 -9.50 15.47 21.14
CA ILE A 659 -8.28 15.02 20.47
C ILE A 659 -8.45 15.04 18.94
N VAL A 660 -7.37 15.36 18.22
CA VAL A 660 -7.36 15.49 16.76
C VAL A 660 -6.93 14.18 16.12
N ALA A 661 -7.55 13.81 15.00
CA ALA A 661 -7.19 12.62 14.24
C ALA A 661 -5.77 12.74 13.64
N PRO A 662 -5.06 11.62 13.46
CA PRO A 662 -3.79 11.57 12.73
C PRO A 662 -3.98 11.91 11.24
N THR A 663 -2.88 12.27 10.58
CA THR A 663 -2.80 12.43 9.12
C THR A 663 -2.36 11.13 8.44
N GLN A 664 -2.79 10.90 7.20
CA GLN A 664 -2.51 9.67 6.44
C GLN A 664 -1.04 9.41 6.10
N GLY A 665 -0.22 10.46 5.97
CA GLY A 665 1.15 10.34 5.46
C GLY A 665 1.19 10.24 3.92
N ASP A 666 2.34 9.85 3.38
CA ASP A 666 2.56 9.69 1.94
C ASP A 666 2.29 8.25 1.51
N ILE A 667 1.51 8.07 0.44
CA ILE A 667 1.23 6.78 -0.20
C ILE A 667 2.05 6.69 -1.51
N PRO A 668 2.80 5.60 -1.77
CA PRO A 668 3.53 5.43 -3.02
C PRO A 668 2.60 5.40 -4.24
N ALA A 669 3.16 5.69 -5.42
CA ALA A 669 2.37 5.61 -6.65
C ALA A 669 2.08 4.14 -7.02
N PRO A 670 0.86 3.82 -7.49
CA PRO A 670 0.52 2.48 -7.96
C PRO A 670 1.29 2.12 -9.24
N PRO A 671 1.57 0.83 -9.50
CA PRO A 671 1.99 0.35 -10.81
C PRO A 671 1.05 0.83 -11.93
N ALA A 672 1.60 1.18 -13.10
CA ALA A 672 0.81 1.68 -14.21
C ALA A 672 -0.17 0.63 -14.76
N ASP A 673 -1.37 1.06 -15.17
CA ASP A 673 -2.35 0.21 -15.84
C ASP A 673 -1.78 -0.36 -17.15
N PRO A 674 -1.69 -1.69 -17.31
CA PRO A 674 -1.19 -2.31 -18.54
C PRO A 674 -2.07 -2.00 -19.77
N ASN A 675 -3.34 -1.63 -19.56
CA ASN A 675 -4.30 -1.30 -20.61
C ASN A 675 -4.52 0.21 -20.80
N ALA A 676 -3.78 1.06 -20.09
CA ALA A 676 -3.91 2.50 -20.26
C ALA A 676 -3.69 2.92 -21.73
N PRO A 677 -4.57 3.78 -22.29
CA PRO A 677 -4.38 4.27 -23.64
C PRO A 677 -3.12 5.13 -23.74
N GLN A 678 -2.39 4.98 -24.84
CA GLN A 678 -1.25 5.81 -25.18
C GLN A 678 -1.74 7.24 -25.45
N MET A 679 -1.27 8.20 -24.66
CA MET A 679 -1.61 9.60 -24.87
C MET A 679 -0.78 10.21 -25.99
N LEU A 680 -1.44 10.64 -27.07
CA LEU A 680 -0.81 11.40 -28.14
C LEU A 680 -0.90 12.89 -27.83
N SER A 681 0.26 13.52 -27.71
CA SER A 681 0.34 14.98 -27.54
C SER A 681 1.37 15.59 -28.48
N ASN A 682 1.19 16.88 -28.78
CA ASN A 682 2.05 17.71 -29.62
C ASN A 682 2.28 17.14 -31.03
N TYR A 683 1.26 16.52 -31.61
CA TYR A 683 1.34 15.88 -32.93
C TYR A 683 0.64 16.72 -34.02
N ILE A 684 1.24 16.82 -35.20
CA ILE A 684 0.63 17.50 -36.35
C ILE A 684 0.52 16.51 -37.52
N VAL A 685 -0.71 16.24 -37.95
CA VAL A 685 -1.00 15.55 -39.23
C VAL A 685 -0.62 16.50 -40.36
N GLY A 686 0.46 16.18 -41.06
CA GLY A 686 0.90 16.90 -42.25
C GLY A 686 0.06 16.56 -43.47
N THR A 687 -0.31 17.56 -44.26
CA THR A 687 -0.99 17.45 -45.55
C THR A 687 -0.14 18.08 -46.65
N ASN A 688 -0.27 17.57 -47.87
CA ASN A 688 0.49 17.99 -49.04
C ASN A 688 -0.42 18.59 -50.11
N ALA A 689 0.16 19.35 -51.04
CA ALA A 689 -0.58 20.01 -52.12
C ALA A 689 -1.30 19.02 -53.05
N ASP A 690 -0.83 17.78 -53.18
CA ASP A 690 -1.48 16.74 -53.99
C ASP A 690 -2.69 16.09 -53.30
N GLY A 691 -3.04 16.55 -52.10
CA GLY A 691 -4.14 16.02 -51.29
C GLY A 691 -3.75 14.84 -50.40
N SER A 692 -2.51 14.36 -50.45
CA SER A 692 -2.03 13.32 -49.53
C SER A 692 -1.77 13.85 -48.12
N SER A 693 -1.80 12.95 -47.13
CA SER A 693 -1.53 13.25 -45.72
C SER A 693 -0.62 12.20 -45.08
N GLY A 694 -0.07 12.55 -43.92
CA GLY A 694 0.52 11.57 -43.02
C GLY A 694 -0.56 10.73 -42.32
N THR A 695 -0.26 9.45 -42.13
CA THR A 695 -1.09 8.52 -41.33
C THR A 695 -0.28 8.03 -40.14
N LEU A 696 -0.86 8.10 -38.94
CA LEU A 696 -0.33 7.44 -37.75
C LEU A 696 -1.03 6.09 -37.57
N LYS A 697 -0.26 5.02 -37.38
CA LYS A 697 -0.81 3.70 -37.03
C LYS A 697 -0.51 3.38 -35.58
N ALA A 698 -1.53 3.28 -34.75
CA ALA A 698 -1.42 2.99 -33.33
C ALA A 698 -2.67 2.29 -32.82
N ASN A 699 -2.51 1.42 -31.81
CA ASN A 699 -3.62 0.80 -31.11
C ASN A 699 -3.69 1.37 -29.69
N ASN A 700 -4.90 1.41 -29.12
CA ASN A 700 -5.17 1.93 -27.78
C ASN A 700 -4.62 3.34 -27.61
N LEU A 701 -5.08 4.28 -28.45
CA LEU A 701 -4.55 5.64 -28.55
C LEU A 701 -5.60 6.64 -28.07
N MET A 702 -5.23 7.53 -27.17
CA MET A 702 -6.00 8.72 -26.82
C MET A 702 -5.39 9.95 -27.48
N ILE A 703 -6.14 10.60 -28.35
CA ILE A 703 -5.72 11.83 -29.04
C ILE A 703 -5.93 13.01 -28.07
N GLY A 704 -4.85 13.70 -27.71
CA GLY A 704 -4.87 14.86 -26.82
C GLY A 704 -5.25 16.17 -27.51
N ASP A 705 -5.50 17.20 -26.68
CA ASP A 705 -6.01 18.52 -27.09
C ASP A 705 -5.07 19.36 -27.99
N ASP A 706 -3.81 18.97 -28.07
CA ASP A 706 -2.77 19.65 -28.84
C ASP A 706 -2.43 18.95 -30.16
N VAL A 707 -3.23 17.96 -30.56
CA VAL A 707 -3.13 17.28 -31.86
C VAL A 707 -3.81 18.12 -32.94
N LYS A 708 -3.09 18.37 -34.04
CA LYS A 708 -3.52 19.30 -35.09
C LYS A 708 -3.39 18.75 -36.49
N VAL A 709 -4.14 19.34 -37.44
CA VAL A 709 -3.93 19.13 -38.88
C VAL A 709 -3.41 20.41 -39.51
N ASN A 710 -2.37 20.29 -40.33
CA ASN A 710 -1.87 21.42 -41.09
C ASN A 710 -2.71 21.70 -42.36
N THR A 711 -2.47 22.82 -43.03
CA THR A 711 -3.24 23.24 -44.22
C THR A 711 -2.41 23.24 -45.50
N GLY A 712 -1.44 22.33 -45.61
CA GLY A 712 -0.57 22.20 -46.79
C GLY A 712 -1.32 21.86 -48.09
N PHE A 713 -2.48 21.20 -47.99
CA PHE A 713 -3.36 20.92 -49.13
C PHE A 713 -3.87 22.17 -49.87
N THR A 714 -3.92 23.33 -49.20
CA THR A 714 -4.46 24.58 -49.78
C THR A 714 -3.70 25.07 -51.00
N ALA A 715 -2.47 24.61 -51.23
CA ALA A 715 -1.70 24.93 -52.41
C ALA A 715 -2.15 24.18 -53.68
N GLY A 716 -2.92 23.10 -53.56
CA GLY A 716 -3.35 22.29 -54.70
C GLY A 716 -4.85 22.06 -54.84
N THR A 717 -5.68 22.70 -54.01
CA THR A 717 -7.14 22.65 -54.14
C THR A 717 -7.81 23.99 -53.85
N ALA A 718 -8.92 24.25 -54.53
CA ALA A 718 -9.80 25.40 -54.28
C ALA A 718 -11.09 25.01 -53.52
N GLU A 719 -11.21 23.73 -53.14
CA GLU A 719 -12.36 23.23 -52.39
C GLU A 719 -12.50 23.95 -51.03
N THR A 720 -13.75 24.08 -50.57
CA THR A 720 -14.06 24.64 -49.24
C THR A 720 -14.17 23.56 -48.16
N THR A 721 -14.12 22.29 -48.57
CA THR A 721 -14.12 21.12 -47.68
C THR A 721 -13.11 20.11 -48.20
N VAL A 722 -12.24 19.60 -47.32
CA VAL A 722 -11.24 18.57 -47.63
C VAL A 722 -11.30 17.49 -46.56
N VAL A 723 -11.34 16.22 -46.97
CA VAL A 723 -11.31 15.09 -46.03
C VAL A 723 -9.91 14.49 -46.01
N VAL A 724 -9.32 14.41 -44.83
CA VAL A 724 -8.10 13.64 -44.56
C VAL A 724 -8.55 12.25 -44.12
N ASP A 725 -8.58 11.34 -45.09
CA ASP A 725 -8.98 9.95 -44.90
C ASP A 725 -7.89 9.19 -44.16
N ASN A 726 -8.27 8.37 -43.17
CA ASN A 726 -7.38 7.49 -42.42
C ASN A 726 -6.15 8.21 -41.82
N ALA A 727 -6.37 9.37 -41.19
CA ALA A 727 -5.29 10.11 -40.52
C ALA A 727 -4.71 9.32 -39.33
N PHE A 728 -5.55 8.56 -38.63
CA PHE A 728 -5.14 7.61 -37.61
C PHE A 728 -5.77 6.25 -37.90
N THR A 729 -4.97 5.19 -37.88
CA THR A 729 -5.42 3.82 -38.16
C THR A 729 -5.01 2.87 -37.05
N GLY A 730 -5.84 1.87 -36.75
CA GLY A 730 -5.62 0.91 -35.67
C GLY A 730 -6.90 0.60 -34.89
N SER A 731 -6.76 0.06 -33.69
CA SER A 731 -7.90 -0.29 -32.82
C SER A 731 -7.95 0.58 -31.56
N ASN A 732 -9.17 0.83 -31.05
CA ASN A 732 -9.42 1.63 -29.84
C ASN A 732 -8.76 3.02 -29.87
N ILE A 733 -9.05 3.80 -30.91
CA ILE A 733 -8.61 5.20 -31.01
C ILE A 733 -9.74 6.09 -30.47
N GLN A 734 -9.39 6.93 -29.49
CA GLN A 734 -10.33 7.82 -28.80
C GLN A 734 -9.85 9.28 -28.93
N GLY A 735 -10.75 10.24 -28.68
CA GLY A 735 -10.42 11.67 -28.71
C GLY A 735 -10.32 12.29 -30.10
N ALA A 736 -10.96 11.71 -31.12
CA ALA A 736 -11.01 12.28 -32.47
C ALA A 736 -11.50 13.74 -32.48
N ASP A 737 -12.41 14.09 -31.56
CA ASP A 737 -12.96 15.43 -31.41
C ASP A 737 -11.94 16.48 -30.92
N ASN A 738 -10.81 16.04 -30.35
CA ASN A 738 -9.75 16.93 -29.85
C ASN A 738 -8.87 17.50 -30.96
N ILE A 739 -9.00 16.98 -32.19
CA ILE A 739 -8.18 17.40 -33.32
C ILE A 739 -8.58 18.80 -33.78
N THR A 740 -7.61 19.73 -33.80
CA THR A 740 -7.84 21.11 -34.25
C THR A 740 -7.01 21.48 -35.49
N SER A 741 -7.29 22.62 -36.13
CA SER A 741 -6.45 23.09 -37.25
C SER A 741 -5.29 23.93 -36.75
N THR A 742 -4.17 23.87 -37.48
CA THR A 742 -3.07 24.85 -37.32
C THR A 742 -3.43 26.26 -37.82
N SER A 743 -4.53 26.43 -38.56
CA SER A 743 -4.95 27.69 -39.16
C SER A 743 -6.33 28.11 -38.64
N VAL A 744 -6.54 29.41 -38.44
CA VAL A 744 -7.86 29.95 -38.07
C VAL A 744 -8.85 29.96 -39.24
N VAL A 745 -8.34 29.89 -40.48
CA VAL A 745 -9.17 29.91 -41.71
C VAL A 745 -9.82 28.55 -41.97
N TRP A 746 -9.33 27.49 -41.33
CA TRP A 746 -9.83 26.13 -41.50
C TRP A 746 -10.24 25.56 -40.14
N ASN A 747 -11.46 25.06 -40.04
CA ASN A 747 -11.88 24.24 -38.91
C ASN A 747 -11.57 22.77 -39.22
N ALA A 748 -11.09 22.04 -38.22
CA ALA A 748 -10.87 20.59 -38.30
C ALA A 748 -11.88 19.89 -37.39
N GLN A 749 -12.46 18.80 -37.88
CA GLN A 749 -13.34 17.94 -37.12
C GLN A 749 -12.94 16.49 -37.37
N GLY A 750 -12.43 15.81 -36.34
CA GLY A 750 -12.17 14.38 -36.39
C GLY A 750 -13.46 13.57 -36.29
N SER A 751 -13.48 12.39 -36.91
CA SER A 751 -14.60 11.44 -36.81
C SER A 751 -14.10 10.01 -37.01
N THR A 752 -14.66 9.06 -36.27
CA THR A 752 -14.35 7.64 -36.46
C THR A 752 -15.16 7.05 -37.61
N ASP A 753 -14.50 6.35 -38.53
CA ASP A 753 -15.12 5.68 -39.66
C ASP A 753 -15.72 4.30 -39.28
N GLY A 754 -16.30 3.59 -40.26
CA GLY A 754 -16.89 2.27 -40.04
C GLY A 754 -15.90 1.15 -39.72
N ASP A 755 -14.60 1.37 -39.96
CA ASP A 755 -13.51 0.44 -39.71
C ASP A 755 -12.78 0.74 -38.38
N GLY A 756 -13.15 1.82 -37.69
CA GLY A 756 -12.56 2.26 -36.43
C GLY A 756 -11.36 3.20 -36.57
N ASN A 757 -11.05 3.65 -37.80
CA ASN A 757 -10.01 4.64 -38.07
C ASN A 757 -10.56 6.06 -37.86
N VAL A 758 -9.67 7.04 -37.71
CA VAL A 758 -10.07 8.45 -37.57
C VAL A 758 -9.79 9.21 -38.86
N ASP A 759 -10.87 9.71 -39.44
CA ASP A 759 -10.89 10.68 -40.54
C ASP A 759 -10.96 12.10 -40.00
N ILE A 760 -10.48 13.08 -40.77
CA ILE A 760 -10.54 14.48 -40.37
C ILE A 760 -11.16 15.30 -41.49
N THR A 761 -12.32 15.90 -41.22
CA THR A 761 -12.97 16.83 -42.14
C THR A 761 -12.47 18.24 -41.87
N MET A 762 -11.82 18.83 -42.86
CA MET A 762 -11.37 20.22 -42.87
C MET A 762 -12.41 21.09 -43.58
N THR A 763 -13.01 22.05 -42.88
CA THR A 763 -14.00 22.98 -43.44
C THR A 763 -13.46 24.41 -43.40
N LYS A 764 -13.55 25.13 -44.52
CA LYS A 764 -13.10 26.51 -44.61
C LYS A 764 -14.09 27.43 -43.90
N ASN A 765 -13.61 28.22 -42.95
CA ASN A 765 -14.39 29.29 -42.33
C ASN A 765 -14.57 30.44 -43.33
N ALA A 766 -15.70 31.15 -43.24
CA ALA A 766 -15.85 32.40 -43.95
C ALA A 766 -14.78 33.38 -43.46
N TYR A 767 -14.13 34.11 -44.38
CA TYR A 767 -13.15 35.12 -44.04
C TYR A 767 -13.77 36.18 -43.12
N ALA A 768 -15.05 36.51 -43.30
CA ALA A 768 -15.77 37.45 -42.45
C ALA A 768 -15.91 36.98 -41.00
N ASP A 769 -15.98 35.67 -40.75
CA ASP A 769 -16.12 35.09 -39.41
C ASP A 769 -14.80 35.09 -38.63
N VAL A 770 -13.67 35.10 -39.34
CA VAL A 770 -12.32 35.11 -38.75
C VAL A 770 -11.67 36.49 -38.75
N ALA A 771 -12.21 37.44 -39.51
CA ALA A 771 -11.72 38.82 -39.58
C ALA A 771 -12.19 39.64 -38.37
N THR A 772 -11.31 39.82 -37.39
CA THR A 772 -11.63 40.60 -36.17
C THR A 772 -11.51 42.12 -36.34
N GLU A 773 -10.79 42.57 -37.38
CA GLU A 773 -10.53 43.98 -37.64
C GLU A 773 -11.54 44.59 -38.61
N SER A 774 -12.21 45.66 -38.19
CA SER A 774 -13.21 46.36 -39.02
C SER A 774 -12.66 46.84 -40.37
N SER A 775 -11.35 47.15 -40.46
CA SER A 775 -10.71 47.63 -41.69
C SER A 775 -10.59 46.60 -42.81
N VAL A 776 -10.77 45.30 -42.51
CA VAL A 776 -10.70 44.22 -43.50
C VAL A 776 -12.02 43.47 -43.67
N SER A 777 -13.09 43.88 -42.98
CA SER A 777 -14.40 43.21 -43.03
C SER A 777 -15.02 43.25 -44.43
N ASP A 778 -14.97 44.40 -45.11
CA ASP A 778 -15.49 44.55 -46.48
C ASP A 778 -14.71 43.68 -47.48
N VAL A 779 -13.40 43.53 -47.27
CA VAL A 779 -12.53 42.68 -48.10
C VAL A 779 -12.81 41.21 -47.84
N ALA A 780 -12.96 40.81 -46.58
CA ALA A 780 -13.30 39.45 -46.16
C ALA A 780 -14.64 39.00 -46.75
N GLN A 781 -15.69 39.84 -46.67
CA GLN A 781 -16.99 39.57 -47.27
C GLN A 781 -16.94 39.46 -48.80
N ALA A 782 -16.13 40.30 -49.46
CA ALA A 782 -15.94 40.22 -50.91
C ALA A 782 -15.23 38.92 -51.35
N LEU A 783 -14.26 38.46 -50.56
CA LEU A 783 -13.56 37.19 -50.73
C LEU A 783 -14.51 35.99 -50.52
N ASP A 784 -15.39 36.05 -49.52
CA ASP A 784 -16.41 35.02 -49.27
C ASP A 784 -17.46 34.95 -50.40
N ALA A 785 -17.83 36.10 -50.98
CA ALA A 785 -18.78 36.18 -52.09
C ALA A 785 -18.19 35.74 -53.45
N GLY A 786 -16.91 35.34 -53.51
CA GLY A 786 -16.24 34.91 -54.73
C GLY A 786 -16.08 36.04 -55.77
N ILE A 787 -16.17 37.30 -55.35
CA ILE A 787 -16.08 38.45 -56.25
C ILE A 787 -14.60 38.65 -56.60
N PRO A 788 -14.17 38.48 -57.87
CA PRO A 788 -12.78 38.70 -58.24
C PRO A 788 -12.50 40.20 -58.12
N THR A 789 -11.66 40.57 -57.14
CA THR A 789 -10.91 41.84 -57.03
C THR A 789 -11.58 43.06 -57.68
N MET A 790 -12.20 43.93 -56.88
CA MET A 790 -12.46 45.30 -57.32
C MET A 790 -11.15 45.97 -57.74
N SER A 791 -11.13 46.45 -58.97
CA SER A 791 -10.03 47.20 -59.56
C SER A 791 -9.66 48.39 -58.68
N CYS A 792 -8.41 48.44 -58.26
CA CYS A 792 -7.82 49.65 -57.70
C CYS A 792 -7.87 50.74 -58.78
N THR A 793 -8.74 51.73 -58.61
CA THR A 793 -8.60 53.02 -59.29
C THR A 793 -7.96 53.97 -58.29
N THR A 794 -6.71 54.30 -58.56
CA THR A 794 -5.93 55.33 -57.87
C THR A 794 -6.58 56.70 -58.06
N ALA A 795 -6.48 57.52 -57.02
CA ALA A 795 -6.28 58.96 -57.16
C ALA A 795 -4.80 59.26 -56.91
#